data_AF-A0A5B0Q584-F1
#
_entry.id   AF-A0A5B0Q584-F1
#
_cell.length_a   1.000
_cell.length_b   1.000
_cell.length_c   1.000
_cell.angle_alpha   90.00
_cell.angle_beta   90.00
_cell.angle_gamma   90.00
#
_symmetry.space_group_name_H-M   'P 1'
#
loop_
_entity.id
_entity.type
_entity.pdbx_description
1 polymer ?
#
loop_
_entity_poly.entity_id
_entity_poly.type
_entity_poly.pdbx_seq_one_letter_code
_entity_poly.pdbx_strand_id
1 'polypeptide(L)'
;MLNIKLSGRIDAQATYSDTSLNQLHDWFMNVQEVETTYQNSDWAKKTQNALGFIKDTQTSVELALDFESLKLKWKGYRILCSMVTQMAIYQTVDRFPKLTPKRKKDLFDGRGRILGMLEAFSSIVLQNRQFNREEDFYREVQKVIPKPYQLELDYFPVCAYWVQSCERDYNVVTELIKICQKTAPLMISNDVIFWEQLKMVAAKENLKPLVEAYEQLCEFFRNGFPYDRLFEYYKLVSRISNQLKIFGDHEEKVLLGLARVQTRDSNSMAQAQSKKKGGQLTASELPMKVLQDKANLVMNYAEELLQARSLGPVIEFYPHVRAEKEQIERIGYHLVHQLGYDLYRTDLPVVIKHKVTHFAEFLHEEITEITAPMMTPKEPVPERETVREWDSNLSTTLQKHMSLNKPLDVQLRAASEHLDSLKDANVGKEERVHRYSLSVLKAIRDYEHSHILPTTTLRLHESPTTWQAILRTTERELATIDKRNAAILIDSLSRTQRVIRNIPVFDRIYYILNTIRGSKRTYILQKVNSRLKEFQKTNNGHEFHTLNNILKKITDNANSREILNDVWRRSFLPDLQVLPTELAMILGDMFDDYSRAILIKRLKPECQEFLKQNLHALLRKDFLSEEVIRNHKELLEDAYLRLDQEKSTLKLSNGSTRFGLLSF
;
A
#
# COMPACT_ATOMS: atom_id res chain seq x y z
N MET A 1 -33.33 20.50 -3.71
CA MET A 1 -34.44 20.04 -4.58
C MET A 1 -34.15 20.42 -6.02
N LEU A 2 -33.73 19.46 -6.84
CA LEU A 2 -33.73 19.55 -8.30
C LEU A 2 -34.38 18.26 -8.80
N ASN A 3 -35.65 18.37 -9.19
CA ASN A 3 -36.46 17.30 -9.75
C ASN A 3 -35.89 16.94 -11.12
N ILE A 4 -35.15 15.84 -11.23
CA ILE A 4 -34.91 15.20 -12.53
C ILE A 4 -36.06 14.22 -12.72
N LYS A 5 -37.04 14.60 -13.54
CA LYS A 5 -37.99 13.66 -14.14
C LYS A 5 -37.19 12.70 -15.02
N LEU A 6 -36.92 11.49 -14.54
CA LEU A 6 -36.63 10.33 -15.40
C LEU A 6 -37.94 9.81 -16.04
N SER A 7 -38.78 10.71 -16.55
CA SER A 7 -40.01 10.35 -17.27
C SER A 7 -40.13 11.20 -18.53
N GLY A 8 -39.63 10.64 -19.63
CA GLY A 8 -39.76 11.25 -20.95
C GLY A 8 -38.99 10.49 -22.02
N ARG A 9 -39.57 9.38 -22.49
CA ARG A 9 -39.27 8.70 -23.76
C ARG A 9 -37.84 8.17 -23.95
N ILE A 10 -37.61 6.98 -23.39
CA ILE A 10 -36.90 5.95 -24.16
C ILE A 10 -37.94 5.44 -25.18
N ASP A 11 -38.20 6.22 -26.23
CA ASP A 11 -38.89 5.68 -27.40
C ASP A 11 -37.88 4.78 -28.11
N ALA A 12 -38.20 3.50 -28.07
CA ALA A 12 -37.49 2.42 -28.74
C ALA A 12 -37.36 2.71 -30.24
N GLN A 13 -36.19 3.18 -30.68
CA GLN A 13 -35.73 3.02 -32.06
C GLN A 13 -34.24 3.30 -32.29
N ALA A 14 -33.40 3.07 -31.27
CA ALA A 14 -31.99 2.81 -31.49
C ALA A 14 -31.74 1.37 -31.05
N THR A 15 -31.57 0.47 -32.01
CA THR A 15 -31.03 -0.88 -31.77
C THR A 15 -29.59 -0.73 -31.29
N TYR A 16 -29.41 -0.41 -30.02
CA TYR A 16 -28.22 -0.77 -29.29
C TYR A 16 -28.20 -2.29 -29.23
N SER A 17 -27.05 -2.91 -29.53
CA SER A 17 -26.89 -4.32 -29.18
C SER A 17 -27.03 -4.41 -27.66
N ASP A 18 -27.88 -5.30 -27.14
CA ASP A 18 -28.07 -5.54 -25.70
C ASP A 18 -26.72 -5.68 -24.96
N THR A 19 -25.70 -6.15 -25.67
CA THR A 19 -24.30 -6.22 -25.23
C THR A 19 -23.68 -4.91 -24.75
N SER A 20 -23.91 -3.77 -25.41
CA SER A 20 -23.23 -2.50 -25.06
C SER A 20 -23.84 -1.83 -23.83
N LEU A 21 -25.16 -1.93 -23.69
CA LEU A 21 -25.91 -1.45 -22.53
C LEU A 21 -25.66 -2.33 -21.29
N ASN A 22 -25.60 -3.65 -21.49
CA ASN A 22 -25.22 -4.59 -20.42
C ASN A 22 -23.76 -4.41 -19.98
N GLN A 23 -22.83 -4.10 -20.90
CA GLN A 23 -21.43 -3.81 -20.56
C GLN A 23 -21.26 -2.50 -19.79
N LEU A 24 -21.97 -1.43 -20.18
CA LEU A 24 -22.00 -0.17 -19.42
C LEU A 24 -22.61 -0.38 -18.03
N HIS A 25 -23.69 -1.15 -17.94
CA HIS A 25 -24.31 -1.53 -16.68
C HIS A 25 -23.35 -2.35 -15.79
N ASP A 26 -22.64 -3.33 -16.35
CA ASP A 26 -21.62 -4.12 -15.64
C ASP A 26 -20.42 -3.25 -15.20
N TRP A 27 -20.04 -2.22 -15.97
CA TRP A 27 -19.03 -1.23 -15.56
C TRP A 27 -19.49 -0.38 -14.38
N PHE A 28 -20.78 -0.01 -14.34
CA PHE A 28 -21.34 0.75 -13.22
C PHE A 28 -21.51 -0.08 -11.94
N MET A 29 -21.72 -1.38 -12.06
CA MET A 29 -21.87 -2.26 -10.89
C MET A 29 -20.52 -2.70 -10.29
N ASN A 30 -19.43 -2.64 -11.07
CA ASN A 30 -18.08 -3.10 -10.68
C ASN A 30 -17.05 -1.96 -10.59
N VAL A 31 -17.42 -0.81 -10.02
CA VAL A 31 -16.58 0.42 -9.93
C VAL A 31 -15.18 0.18 -9.34
N GLN A 32 -15.03 -0.76 -8.40
CA GLN A 32 -13.70 -1.11 -7.83
C GLN A 32 -12.78 -1.85 -8.81
N GLU A 33 -13.35 -2.70 -9.66
CA GLU A 33 -12.60 -3.37 -10.73
C GLU A 33 -12.17 -2.34 -11.79
N VAL A 34 -13.07 -1.40 -12.12
CA VAL A 34 -12.82 -0.29 -13.04
C VAL A 34 -11.69 0.61 -12.54
N GLU A 35 -11.64 1.01 -11.27
CA GLU A 35 -10.53 1.83 -10.73
C GLU A 35 -9.15 1.13 -10.87
N THR A 36 -9.10 -0.21 -10.70
CA THR A 36 -7.87 -0.99 -10.91
C THR A 36 -7.51 -1.24 -12.38
N THR A 37 -8.50 -1.33 -13.29
CA THR A 37 -8.27 -1.58 -14.73
C THR A 37 -8.13 -0.31 -15.58
N TYR A 38 -8.62 0.84 -15.12
CA TYR A 38 -8.53 2.13 -15.83
C TYR A 38 -7.08 2.61 -16.03
N GLN A 39 -6.16 2.15 -15.18
CA GLN A 39 -4.74 2.45 -15.28
C GLN A 39 -3.99 1.54 -16.26
N ASN A 40 -4.67 0.54 -16.84
CA ASN A 40 -4.10 -0.38 -17.79
C ASN A 40 -4.36 0.10 -19.23
N SER A 41 -3.32 0.58 -19.92
CA SER A 41 -3.42 1.07 -21.30
C SER A 41 -3.91 0.02 -22.30
N ASP A 42 -3.73 -1.27 -22.00
CA ASP A 42 -4.24 -2.40 -22.79
C ASP A 42 -5.76 -2.57 -22.61
N TRP A 43 -6.30 -2.27 -21.42
CA TRP A 43 -7.75 -2.22 -21.19
C TRP A 43 -8.36 -1.03 -21.92
N ALA A 44 -7.82 0.18 -21.77
CA ALA A 44 -8.31 1.36 -22.50
C ALA A 44 -8.31 1.14 -24.02
N LYS A 45 -7.25 0.53 -24.59
CA LYS A 45 -7.20 0.16 -26.01
C LYS A 45 -8.18 -0.95 -26.38
N LYS A 46 -8.32 -2.01 -25.57
CA LYS A 46 -9.31 -3.08 -25.82
C LYS A 46 -10.74 -2.56 -25.71
N THR A 47 -11.02 -1.69 -24.76
CA THR A 47 -12.31 -1.04 -24.55
C THR A 47 -12.63 -0.06 -25.68
N GLN A 48 -11.65 0.74 -26.13
CA GLN A 48 -11.79 1.59 -27.31
C GLN A 48 -12.00 0.76 -28.60
N ASN A 49 -11.31 -0.37 -28.73
CA ASN A 49 -11.49 -1.30 -29.86
C ASN A 49 -12.83 -2.06 -29.79
N ALA A 50 -13.33 -2.37 -28.58
CA ALA A 50 -14.60 -3.06 -28.36
C ALA A 50 -15.82 -2.12 -28.52
N LEU A 51 -15.69 -0.86 -28.13
CA LEU A 51 -16.67 0.20 -28.35
C LEU A 51 -16.71 0.68 -29.81
N GLY A 52 -15.65 0.40 -30.59
CA GLY A 52 -15.49 0.88 -31.95
C GLY A 52 -15.31 2.41 -32.02
N PHE A 53 -15.31 2.96 -33.25
CA PHE A 53 -15.46 4.40 -33.42
C PHE A 53 -16.89 4.79 -33.02
N ILE A 54 -17.05 5.32 -31.81
CA ILE A 54 -18.27 6.04 -31.43
C ILE A 54 -18.38 7.20 -32.42
N LYS A 55 -19.33 7.12 -33.36
CA LYS A 55 -19.60 8.23 -34.27
C LYS A 55 -20.09 9.40 -33.43
N ASP A 56 -19.55 10.59 -33.67
CA ASP A 56 -20.00 11.85 -33.08
C ASP A 56 -21.44 12.15 -33.52
N THR A 57 -22.38 11.53 -32.83
CA THR A 57 -23.81 11.70 -32.99
C THR A 57 -24.34 12.50 -31.82
N GLN A 58 -25.50 13.13 -31.98
CA GLN A 58 -26.14 13.85 -30.88
C GLN A 58 -26.29 12.97 -29.64
N THR A 59 -26.67 11.70 -29.81
CA THR A 59 -26.87 10.74 -28.71
C THR A 59 -25.57 10.35 -28.00
N SER A 60 -24.45 10.21 -28.71
CA SER A 60 -23.15 9.93 -28.08
C SER A 60 -22.61 11.14 -27.31
N VAL A 61 -22.89 12.35 -27.79
CA VAL A 61 -22.56 13.59 -27.08
C VAL A 61 -23.43 13.75 -25.84
N GLU A 62 -24.74 13.48 -25.93
CA GLU A 62 -25.66 13.50 -24.79
C GLU A 62 -25.23 12.49 -23.71
N LEU A 63 -24.90 11.25 -24.09
CA LEU A 63 -24.39 10.24 -23.15
C LEU A 63 -23.07 10.67 -22.48
N ALA A 64 -22.15 11.29 -23.23
CA ALA A 64 -20.90 11.80 -22.67
C ALA A 64 -21.14 12.96 -21.69
N LEU A 65 -22.08 13.87 -21.99
CA LEU A 65 -22.47 14.96 -21.11
C LEU A 65 -23.13 14.44 -19.82
N ASP A 66 -24.00 13.43 -19.92
CA ASP A 66 -24.62 12.79 -18.77
C ASP A 66 -23.58 12.07 -17.90
N PHE A 67 -22.63 11.37 -18.52
CA PHE A 67 -21.54 10.70 -17.81
C PHE A 67 -20.65 11.70 -17.05
N GLU A 68 -20.22 12.79 -17.69
CA GLU A 68 -19.39 13.79 -17.02
C GLU A 68 -20.18 14.52 -15.93
N SER A 69 -21.48 14.75 -16.14
CA SER A 69 -22.38 15.31 -15.11
C SER A 69 -22.49 14.39 -13.89
N LEU A 70 -22.63 13.07 -14.10
CA LEU A 70 -22.69 12.08 -13.04
C LEU A 70 -21.36 12.03 -12.27
N LYS A 71 -20.22 12.02 -12.97
CA LYS A 71 -18.89 12.03 -12.38
C LYS A 71 -18.66 13.27 -11.51
N LEU A 72 -19.01 14.46 -12.01
CA LEU A 72 -18.89 15.71 -11.24
C LEU A 72 -19.79 15.71 -10.00
N LYS A 73 -21.02 15.20 -10.13
CA LYS A 73 -21.95 15.02 -9.01
C LYS A 73 -21.40 14.05 -7.96
N TRP A 74 -20.85 12.92 -8.40
CA TRP A 74 -20.27 11.91 -7.54
C TRP A 74 -19.05 12.43 -6.79
N LYS A 75 -18.13 13.11 -7.49
CA LYS A 75 -16.98 13.79 -6.89
C LYS A 75 -17.44 14.79 -5.82
N GLY A 76 -18.39 15.65 -6.17
CA GLY A 76 -18.94 16.61 -5.22
C GLY A 76 -19.55 15.93 -3.98
N TYR A 77 -20.25 14.82 -4.18
CA TYR A 77 -20.88 14.07 -3.10
C TYR A 77 -19.87 13.36 -2.17
N ARG A 78 -18.79 12.78 -2.72
CA ARG A 78 -17.68 12.19 -1.94
C ARG A 78 -17.04 13.20 -1.00
N ILE A 79 -16.77 14.41 -1.50
CA ILE A 79 -16.23 15.51 -0.68
C ILE A 79 -17.20 15.84 0.45
N LEU A 80 -18.48 16.06 0.14
CA LEU A 80 -19.49 16.41 1.14
C LEU A 80 -19.64 15.32 2.21
N CYS A 81 -19.65 14.05 1.82
CA CYS A 81 -19.79 12.94 2.76
C CYS A 81 -18.57 12.80 3.67
N SER A 82 -17.35 13.00 3.15
CA SER A 82 -16.15 13.05 3.99
C SER A 82 -16.25 14.19 5.01
N MET A 83 -16.62 15.40 4.57
CA MET A 83 -16.78 16.56 5.45
C MET A 83 -17.82 16.31 6.55
N VAL A 84 -18.98 15.78 6.17
CA VAL A 84 -20.10 15.50 7.09
C VAL A 84 -19.76 14.39 8.07
N THR A 85 -19.00 13.38 7.65
CA THR A 85 -18.47 12.33 8.53
C THR A 85 -17.57 12.93 9.61
N GLN A 86 -16.61 13.78 9.19
CA GLN A 86 -15.74 14.49 10.13
C GLN A 86 -16.54 15.37 11.09
N MET A 87 -17.53 16.12 10.57
CA MET A 87 -18.41 16.97 11.38
C MET A 87 -19.17 16.18 12.44
N ALA A 88 -19.74 15.03 12.06
CA ALA A 88 -20.51 14.16 12.96
C ALA A 88 -19.64 13.55 14.06
N ILE A 89 -18.42 13.11 13.74
CA ILE A 89 -17.48 12.55 14.71
C ILE A 89 -16.98 13.65 15.66
N TYR A 90 -16.61 14.82 15.13
CA TYR A 90 -16.07 15.90 15.95
C TYR A 90 -17.08 16.43 16.97
N GLN A 91 -18.39 16.31 16.72
CA GLN A 91 -19.41 16.70 17.69
C GLN A 91 -19.36 15.93 19.01
N THR A 92 -18.71 14.77 19.03
CA THR A 92 -18.55 13.99 20.25
C THR A 92 -17.49 14.60 21.18
N VAL A 93 -16.67 15.56 20.73
CA VAL A 93 -15.58 16.16 21.52
C VAL A 93 -16.04 17.47 22.17
N ASP A 94 -15.74 17.62 23.47
CA ASP A 94 -16.20 18.79 24.24
C ASP A 94 -15.50 20.09 23.84
N ARG A 95 -14.19 20.04 23.56
CA ARG A 95 -13.38 21.20 23.18
C ARG A 95 -12.27 20.84 22.22
N PHE A 96 -12.29 21.46 21.05
CA PHE A 96 -11.16 21.41 20.13
C PHE A 96 -10.15 22.52 20.39
N PRO A 97 -8.86 22.23 20.19
CA PRO A 97 -7.86 23.26 20.21
C PRO A 97 -7.95 24.20 19.00
N LYS A 98 -7.70 25.50 19.23
CA LYS A 98 -7.69 26.52 18.17
C LYS A 98 -6.48 26.36 17.25
N LEU A 99 -6.66 26.64 15.96
CA LEU A 99 -5.57 26.68 14.98
C LEU A 99 -4.74 27.97 15.17
N THR A 100 -3.49 27.83 15.57
CA THR A 100 -2.57 28.97 15.72
C THR A 100 -2.08 29.47 14.35
N PRO A 101 -1.72 30.76 14.20
CA PRO A 101 -1.22 31.30 12.92
C PRO A 101 0.01 30.55 12.38
N LYS A 102 0.93 30.14 13.26
CA LYS A 102 2.09 29.34 12.91
C LYS A 102 1.69 28.00 12.28
N ARG A 103 0.71 27.31 12.87
CA ARG A 103 0.22 26.02 12.33
C ARG A 103 -0.59 26.17 11.06
N LYS A 104 -1.31 27.29 10.88
CA LYS A 104 -1.95 27.60 9.60
C LYS A 104 -0.91 27.76 8.49
N LYS A 105 0.24 28.39 8.79
CA LYS A 105 1.36 28.51 7.85
C LYS A 105 2.02 27.16 7.57
N ASP A 106 2.30 26.38 8.62
CA ASP A 106 2.98 25.08 8.49
C ASP A 106 2.11 24.00 7.79
N LEU A 107 0.78 24.04 7.94
CA LEU A 107 -0.15 23.06 7.34
C LEU A 107 -0.61 23.41 5.92
N PHE A 108 -0.52 24.68 5.51
CA PHE A 108 -1.21 25.17 4.31
C PHE A 108 -0.38 26.11 3.43
N ASP A 109 0.95 26.07 3.52
CA ASP A 109 1.84 26.94 2.73
C ASP A 109 1.53 26.81 1.23
N GLY A 110 1.01 27.88 0.61
CA GLY A 110 0.58 27.92 -0.80
C GLY A 110 -0.88 27.54 -1.12
N ARG A 111 -1.69 27.05 -0.18
CA ARG A 111 -3.04 26.47 -0.44
C ARG A 111 -4.22 27.34 0.03
N GLY A 112 -4.33 28.57 -0.48
CA GLY A 112 -5.30 29.57 -0.01
C GLY A 112 -6.78 29.15 -0.03
N ARG A 113 -7.24 28.38 -1.04
CA ARG A 113 -8.63 27.89 -1.12
C ARG A 113 -8.95 26.82 -0.06
N ILE A 114 -8.02 25.89 0.19
CA ILE A 114 -8.17 24.85 1.21
C ILE A 114 -8.18 25.45 2.61
N LEU A 115 -7.30 26.42 2.85
CA LEU A 115 -7.26 27.17 4.11
C LEU A 115 -8.62 27.84 4.39
N GLY A 116 -9.21 28.53 3.41
CA GLY A 116 -10.51 29.18 3.56
C GLY A 116 -11.66 28.21 3.90
N MET A 117 -11.68 27.03 3.25
CA MET A 117 -12.65 25.98 3.58
C MET A 117 -12.48 25.46 5.00
N LEU A 118 -11.24 25.19 5.43
CA LEU A 118 -10.97 24.69 6.78
C LEU A 118 -11.21 25.75 7.86
N GLU A 119 -11.02 27.03 7.56
CA GLU A 119 -11.39 28.12 8.45
C GLU A 119 -12.92 28.20 8.63
N ALA A 120 -13.68 28.12 7.53
CA ALA A 120 -15.14 28.05 7.60
C ALA A 120 -15.61 26.81 8.39
N PHE A 121 -15.03 25.65 8.12
CA PHE A 121 -15.31 24.41 8.85
C PHE A 121 -14.94 24.49 10.33
N SER A 122 -13.84 25.17 10.68
CA SER A 122 -13.42 25.35 12.07
C SER A 122 -14.48 26.06 12.91
N SER A 123 -15.28 26.94 12.32
CA SER A 123 -16.37 27.63 13.03
C SER A 123 -17.46 26.67 13.49
N ILE A 124 -17.74 25.63 12.70
CA ILE A 124 -18.71 24.57 13.02
C ILE A 124 -18.16 23.68 14.13
N VAL A 125 -16.89 23.25 13.99
CA VAL A 125 -16.21 22.36 14.92
C VAL A 125 -16.00 23.01 16.30
N LEU A 126 -15.49 24.25 16.34
CA LEU A 126 -15.19 24.96 17.59
C LEU A 126 -16.45 25.35 18.37
N GLN A 127 -17.57 25.52 17.70
CA GLN A 127 -18.86 25.84 18.34
C GLN A 127 -19.66 24.59 18.73
N ASN A 128 -19.15 23.39 18.41
CA ASN A 128 -19.84 22.12 18.58
C ASN A 128 -21.31 22.18 18.12
N ARG A 129 -21.56 22.78 16.94
CA ARG A 129 -22.92 22.97 16.42
C ARG A 129 -23.55 21.63 16.08
N GLN A 130 -24.78 21.40 16.54
CA GLN A 130 -25.60 20.25 16.17
C GLN A 130 -26.77 20.70 15.29
N PHE A 131 -27.13 19.88 14.30
CA PHE A 131 -28.18 20.22 13.36
C PHE A 131 -29.39 19.31 13.52
N ASN A 132 -30.51 19.89 13.98
CA ASN A 132 -31.79 19.19 14.08
C ASN A 132 -32.70 19.44 12.88
N ARG A 133 -32.43 20.51 12.11
CA ARG A 133 -33.17 20.89 10.91
C ARG A 133 -32.28 20.78 9.67
N GLU A 134 -32.85 20.21 8.62
CA GLU A 134 -32.16 19.97 7.34
C GLU A 134 -31.72 21.29 6.68
N GLU A 135 -32.55 22.32 6.75
CA GLU A 135 -32.29 23.65 6.16
C GLU A 135 -31.07 24.33 6.79
N ASP A 136 -30.94 24.25 8.11
CA ASP A 136 -29.81 24.84 8.85
C ASP A 136 -28.52 24.07 8.56
N PHE A 137 -28.61 22.74 8.45
CA PHE A 137 -27.50 21.88 8.04
C PHE A 137 -26.97 22.27 6.65
N TYR A 138 -27.84 22.32 5.63
CA TYR A 138 -27.40 22.65 4.27
C TYR A 138 -26.87 24.08 4.16
N ARG A 139 -27.42 25.01 4.94
CA ARG A 139 -26.92 26.40 4.99
C ARG A 139 -25.48 26.47 5.48
N GLU A 140 -25.11 25.71 6.51
CA GLU A 140 -23.74 25.68 7.01
C GLU A 140 -22.81 24.89 6.09
N VAL A 141 -23.26 23.76 5.55
CA VAL A 141 -22.49 22.97 4.56
C VAL A 141 -22.12 23.80 3.33
N GLN A 142 -23.06 24.59 2.80
CA GLN A 142 -22.83 25.47 1.64
C GLN A 142 -21.87 26.63 1.93
N LYS A 143 -21.74 27.08 3.19
CA LYS A 143 -20.74 28.09 3.57
C LYS A 143 -19.34 27.54 3.53
N VAL A 144 -19.16 26.27 3.88
CA VAL A 144 -17.84 25.61 3.86
C VAL A 144 -17.45 25.26 2.42
N ILE A 145 -18.36 24.62 1.67
CA ILE A 145 -18.07 24.19 0.29
C ILE A 145 -19.24 24.56 -0.63
N PRO A 146 -19.25 25.77 -1.21
CA PRO A 146 -20.35 26.23 -2.06
C PRO A 146 -20.42 25.47 -3.39
N LYS A 147 -19.29 25.00 -3.93
CA LYS A 147 -19.20 24.29 -5.22
C LYS A 147 -18.25 23.09 -5.13
N PRO A 148 -18.68 21.97 -4.52
CA PRO A 148 -17.80 20.84 -4.22
C PRO A 148 -17.24 20.18 -5.48
N TYR A 149 -18.01 20.13 -6.57
CA TYR A 149 -17.59 19.57 -7.85
C TYR A 149 -16.50 20.38 -8.59
N GLN A 150 -16.22 21.61 -8.16
CA GLN A 150 -15.15 22.46 -8.73
C GLN A 150 -13.82 22.32 -7.99
N LEU A 151 -13.77 21.51 -6.94
CA LEU A 151 -12.55 21.26 -6.19
C LEU A 151 -11.69 20.23 -6.93
N GLU A 152 -10.38 20.42 -6.88
CA GLU A 152 -9.39 19.47 -7.38
C GLU A 152 -9.14 18.30 -6.41
N LEU A 153 -9.97 18.15 -5.37
CA LEU A 153 -9.87 17.14 -4.32
C LEU A 153 -10.93 16.05 -4.52
N ASP A 154 -10.63 14.79 -4.22
CA ASP A 154 -11.65 13.73 -4.19
C ASP A 154 -12.33 13.56 -2.82
N TYR A 155 -11.73 14.11 -1.76
CA TYR A 155 -12.27 14.09 -0.40
C TYR A 155 -12.05 15.43 0.33
N PHE A 156 -12.87 15.68 1.36
CA PHE A 156 -12.65 16.84 2.22
C PHE A 156 -11.37 16.66 3.06
N PRO A 157 -10.50 17.69 3.16
CA PRO A 157 -9.26 17.60 3.91
C PRO A 157 -9.51 17.28 5.39
N VAL A 158 -8.72 16.35 5.94
CA VAL A 158 -8.75 15.97 7.36
C VAL A 158 -7.70 16.76 8.11
N CYS A 159 -8.03 17.38 9.25
CA CYS A 159 -7.06 18.06 10.08
C CYS A 159 -6.58 17.13 11.20
N ALA A 160 -5.38 16.56 11.06
CA ALA A 160 -4.81 15.63 12.05
C ALA A 160 -4.79 16.18 13.49
N TYR A 161 -4.63 17.50 13.65
CA TYR A 161 -4.64 18.12 14.97
C TYR A 161 -6.01 18.04 15.67
N TRP A 162 -7.11 18.03 14.92
CA TRP A 162 -8.43 17.79 15.49
C TRP A 162 -8.67 16.30 15.72
N VAL A 163 -8.23 15.44 14.78
CA VAL A 163 -8.31 13.98 14.93
C VAL A 163 -7.63 13.50 16.21
N GLN A 164 -6.48 14.07 16.60
CA GLN A 164 -5.80 13.75 17.87
C GLN A 164 -6.70 13.87 19.12
N SER A 165 -7.76 14.70 19.07
CA SER A 165 -8.71 14.84 20.18
C SER A 165 -9.77 13.73 20.24
N CYS A 166 -9.88 12.90 19.19
CA CYS A 166 -10.87 11.82 19.05
C CYS A 166 -10.36 10.65 18.21
N GLU A 167 -9.05 10.36 18.24
CA GLU A 167 -8.38 9.45 17.30
C GLU A 167 -9.01 8.05 17.31
N ARG A 168 -9.28 7.52 18.51
CA ARG A 168 -9.96 6.25 18.73
C ARG A 168 -11.32 6.19 18.01
N ASP A 169 -12.19 7.15 18.27
CA ASP A 169 -13.56 7.16 17.77
C ASP A 169 -13.57 7.43 16.25
N TYR A 170 -12.70 8.33 15.80
CA TYR A 170 -12.53 8.68 14.39
C TYR A 170 -12.15 7.47 13.55
N ASN A 171 -11.13 6.72 13.98
CA ASN A 171 -10.63 5.55 13.26
C ASN A 171 -11.71 4.46 13.18
N VAL A 172 -12.37 4.15 14.29
CA VAL A 172 -13.41 3.10 14.34
C VAL A 172 -14.62 3.46 13.48
N VAL A 173 -15.15 4.68 13.60
CA VAL A 173 -16.34 5.11 12.86
C VAL A 173 -16.05 5.17 11.35
N THR A 174 -14.93 5.77 10.96
CA THR A 174 -14.57 5.88 9.53
C THR A 174 -14.30 4.51 8.90
N GLU A 175 -13.68 3.59 9.65
CA GLU A 175 -13.46 2.22 9.20
C GLU A 175 -14.76 1.45 9.03
N LEU A 176 -15.67 1.49 10.02
CA LEU A 176 -16.99 0.86 9.92
C LEU A 176 -17.75 1.36 8.69
N ILE A 177 -17.74 2.68 8.44
CA ILE A 177 -18.38 3.28 7.27
C ILE A 177 -17.76 2.73 5.97
N LYS A 178 -16.42 2.74 5.84
CA LYS A 178 -15.72 2.26 4.65
C LYS A 178 -16.01 0.78 4.37
N ILE A 179 -16.02 -0.07 5.40
CA ILE A 179 -16.34 -1.49 5.26
C ILE A 179 -17.81 -1.69 4.90
N CYS A 180 -18.74 -1.00 5.55
CA CYS A 180 -20.17 -1.13 5.26
C CYS A 180 -20.49 -0.67 3.84
N GLN A 181 -19.83 0.37 3.32
CA GLN A 181 -19.99 0.77 1.91
C GLN A 181 -19.68 -0.37 0.92
N LYS A 182 -18.75 -1.28 1.27
CA LYS A 182 -18.37 -2.42 0.43
C LYS A 182 -19.21 -3.67 0.68
N THR A 183 -19.56 -3.92 1.94
CA THR A 183 -20.17 -5.18 2.39
C THR A 183 -21.70 -5.12 2.51
N ALA A 184 -22.28 -3.93 2.67
CA ALA A 184 -23.69 -3.76 2.98
C ALA A 184 -24.67 -4.46 2.01
N PRO A 185 -24.52 -4.36 0.67
CA PRO A 185 -25.43 -5.03 -0.25
C PRO A 185 -25.47 -6.55 -0.05
N LEU A 186 -24.31 -7.14 0.27
CA LEU A 186 -24.20 -8.57 0.57
C LEU A 186 -24.77 -8.88 1.96
N MET A 187 -24.40 -8.12 2.98
CA MET A 187 -24.77 -8.39 4.37
C MET A 187 -26.29 -8.31 4.60
N ILE A 188 -26.93 -7.25 4.09
CA ILE A 188 -28.36 -7.00 4.33
C ILE A 188 -29.28 -7.96 3.55
N SER A 189 -28.75 -8.62 2.52
CA SER A 189 -29.50 -9.63 1.74
C SER A 189 -29.76 -10.92 2.53
N ASN A 190 -29.08 -11.10 3.67
CA ASN A 190 -29.27 -12.25 4.55
C ASN A 190 -30.54 -12.14 5.39
N ASP A 191 -31.06 -13.29 5.83
CA ASP A 191 -32.29 -13.40 6.59
C ASP A 191 -32.16 -12.90 8.05
N VAL A 192 -33.30 -12.87 8.75
CA VAL A 192 -33.37 -12.46 10.17
C VAL A 192 -32.47 -13.32 11.06
N ILE A 193 -32.33 -14.61 10.73
CA ILE A 193 -31.50 -15.56 11.48
C ILE A 193 -30.03 -15.12 11.47
N PHE A 194 -29.51 -14.56 10.36
CA PHE A 194 -28.14 -14.06 10.31
C PHE A 194 -27.87 -13.00 11.38
N TRP A 195 -28.74 -11.99 11.45
CA TRP A 195 -28.58 -10.89 12.40
C TRP A 195 -28.82 -11.34 13.85
N GLU A 196 -29.73 -12.28 14.08
CA GLU A 196 -29.94 -12.88 15.40
C GLU A 196 -28.69 -13.63 15.88
N GLN A 197 -28.07 -14.45 15.03
CA GLN A 197 -26.84 -15.17 15.37
C GLN A 197 -25.69 -14.21 15.69
N LEU A 198 -25.51 -13.17 14.89
CA LEU A 198 -24.49 -12.14 15.14
C LEU A 198 -24.75 -11.39 16.45
N LYS A 199 -26.02 -11.05 16.75
CA LYS A 199 -26.43 -10.42 18.02
C LYS A 199 -26.21 -11.33 19.23
N MET A 200 -26.42 -12.64 19.09
CA MET A 200 -26.16 -13.60 20.16
C MET A 200 -24.67 -13.67 20.50
N VAL A 201 -23.79 -13.73 19.50
CA VAL A 201 -22.34 -13.67 19.72
C VAL A 201 -21.94 -12.32 20.34
N ALA A 202 -22.49 -11.22 19.83
CA ALA A 202 -22.21 -9.89 20.36
C ALA A 202 -22.65 -9.69 21.81
N ALA A 203 -23.72 -10.34 22.25
CA ALA A 203 -24.14 -10.32 23.65
C ALA A 203 -23.13 -11.05 24.55
N LYS A 204 -22.59 -12.19 24.10
CA LYS A 204 -21.59 -12.98 24.85
C LYS A 204 -20.27 -12.22 25.02
N GLU A 205 -19.87 -11.40 24.05
CA GLU A 205 -18.58 -10.72 24.03
C GLU A 205 -18.65 -9.20 24.32
N ASN A 206 -19.82 -8.71 24.72
CA ASN A 206 -20.08 -7.30 24.98
C ASN A 206 -19.68 -6.42 23.77
N LEU A 207 -20.33 -6.70 22.63
CA LEU A 207 -20.13 -6.02 21.33
C LEU A 207 -21.44 -5.41 20.79
N LYS A 208 -22.52 -5.44 21.57
CA LYS A 208 -23.87 -5.06 21.11
C LYS A 208 -23.93 -3.67 20.44
N PRO A 209 -23.34 -2.58 21.00
CA PRO A 209 -23.37 -1.27 20.35
C PRO A 209 -22.68 -1.24 18.98
N LEU A 210 -21.64 -2.06 18.79
CA LEU A 210 -20.92 -2.16 17.53
C LEU A 210 -21.72 -2.94 16.47
N VAL A 211 -22.39 -4.04 16.86
CA VAL A 211 -23.28 -4.76 15.93
C VAL A 211 -24.46 -3.90 15.52
N GLU A 212 -25.06 -3.15 16.45
CA GLU A 212 -26.16 -2.23 16.13
C GLU A 212 -25.70 -1.12 15.17
N ALA A 213 -24.49 -0.57 15.37
CA ALA A 213 -23.91 0.41 14.45
C ALA A 213 -23.64 -0.21 13.06
N TYR A 214 -23.08 -1.41 13.02
CA TYR A 214 -22.79 -2.14 11.78
C TYR A 214 -24.07 -2.45 10.99
N GLU A 215 -25.11 -2.94 11.66
CA GLU A 215 -26.42 -3.23 11.06
C GLU A 215 -27.06 -1.95 10.49
N GLN A 216 -27.08 -0.85 11.25
CA GLN A 216 -27.63 0.43 10.79
C GLN A 216 -26.89 1.00 9.58
N LEU A 217 -25.56 0.89 9.54
CA LEU A 217 -24.76 1.31 8.39
C LEU A 217 -25.01 0.40 7.18
N CYS A 218 -25.13 -0.91 7.39
CA CYS A 218 -25.48 -1.85 6.33
C CYS A 218 -26.88 -1.57 5.76
N GLU A 219 -27.86 -1.26 6.60
CA GLU A 219 -29.19 -0.86 6.16
C GLU A 219 -29.16 0.43 5.35
N PHE A 220 -28.36 1.42 5.77
CA PHE A 220 -28.20 2.68 5.05
C PHE A 220 -27.56 2.49 3.67
N PHE A 221 -26.57 1.60 3.55
CA PHE A 221 -25.84 1.30 2.31
C PHE A 221 -26.38 0.10 1.53
N ARG A 222 -27.57 -0.40 1.84
CA ARG A 222 -28.14 -1.63 1.26
C ARG A 222 -28.18 -1.65 -0.27
N ASN A 223 -28.40 -0.48 -0.90
CA ASN A 223 -28.48 -0.31 -2.35
C ASN A 223 -27.25 0.43 -2.89
N GLY A 224 -26.11 0.35 -2.18
CA GLY A 224 -24.98 1.23 -2.40
C GLY A 224 -25.17 2.60 -1.75
N PHE A 225 -24.38 3.58 -2.18
CA PHE A 225 -24.33 4.89 -1.56
C PHE A 225 -25.52 5.77 -1.97
N PRO A 226 -26.44 6.16 -1.06
CA PRO A 226 -27.62 6.92 -1.44
C PRO A 226 -27.23 8.37 -1.80
N TYR A 227 -27.42 8.75 -3.07
CA TYR A 227 -27.16 10.10 -3.57
C TYR A 227 -28.36 11.01 -3.30
N ASP A 228 -28.27 11.86 -2.25
CA ASP A 228 -29.25 12.88 -1.78
C ASP A 228 -29.61 12.79 -0.28
N ARG A 229 -29.14 11.75 0.42
CA ARG A 229 -29.43 11.52 1.85
C ARG A 229 -28.38 12.09 2.80
N LEU A 230 -27.80 13.24 2.48
CA LEU A 230 -26.65 13.77 3.21
C LEU A 230 -27.00 14.15 4.66
N PHE A 231 -28.21 14.67 4.90
CA PHE A 231 -28.67 15.02 6.24
C PHE A 231 -29.06 13.77 7.07
N GLU A 232 -29.68 12.75 6.47
CA GLU A 232 -29.90 11.48 7.16
C GLU A 232 -28.58 10.78 7.48
N TYR A 233 -27.63 10.82 6.55
CA TYR A 233 -26.27 10.31 6.76
C TYR A 233 -25.59 11.01 7.94
N TYR A 234 -25.64 12.35 7.98
CA TYR A 234 -25.14 13.13 9.10
C TYR A 234 -25.74 12.67 10.44
N LYS A 235 -27.07 12.60 10.54
CA LYS A 235 -27.76 12.17 11.77
C LYS A 235 -27.38 10.75 12.18
N LEU A 236 -27.28 9.83 11.22
CA LEU A 236 -26.87 8.45 11.44
C LEU A 236 -25.45 8.38 12.01
N VAL A 237 -24.49 9.03 11.35
CA VAL A 237 -23.09 9.02 11.79
C VAL A 237 -22.93 9.73 13.14
N SER A 238 -23.65 10.82 13.40
CA SER A 238 -23.62 11.51 14.71
C SER A 238 -24.17 10.61 15.82
N ARG A 239 -25.25 9.85 15.57
CA ARG A 239 -25.79 8.89 16.54
C ARG A 239 -24.79 7.78 16.82
N ILE A 240 -24.26 7.14 15.78
CA ILE A 240 -23.26 6.06 15.90
C ILE A 240 -22.03 6.56 16.64
N SER A 241 -21.48 7.71 16.26
CA SER A 241 -20.27 8.28 16.88
C SER A 241 -20.48 8.52 18.38
N ASN A 242 -21.63 9.06 18.79
CA ASN A 242 -21.95 9.25 20.20
C ASN A 242 -22.10 7.92 20.96
N GLN A 243 -22.79 6.94 20.38
CA GLN A 243 -22.97 5.61 21.00
C GLN A 243 -21.63 4.90 21.20
N LEU A 244 -20.78 4.90 20.17
CA LEU A 244 -19.47 4.27 20.22
C LEU A 244 -18.51 4.99 21.15
N LYS A 245 -18.57 6.32 21.26
CA LYS A 245 -17.81 7.06 22.26
C LYS A 245 -18.20 6.64 23.68
N ILE A 246 -19.51 6.64 24.00
CA ILE A 246 -20.00 6.25 25.34
C ILE A 246 -19.57 4.81 25.66
N PHE A 247 -19.69 3.91 24.69
CA PHE A 247 -19.27 2.52 24.83
C PHE A 247 -17.76 2.40 25.05
N GLY A 248 -16.94 3.07 24.23
CA GLY A 248 -15.48 3.08 24.37
C GLY A 248 -15.02 3.64 25.73
N ASP A 249 -15.62 4.74 26.18
CA ASP A 249 -15.32 5.36 27.47
C ASP A 249 -15.69 4.43 28.66
N HIS A 250 -16.71 3.60 28.50
CA HIS A 250 -17.08 2.58 29.49
C HIS A 250 -16.05 1.45 29.55
N GLU A 251 -15.71 0.85 28.40
CA GLU A 251 -14.74 -0.24 28.32
C GLU A 251 -13.36 0.18 28.85
N GLU A 252 -12.92 1.39 28.54
CA GLU A 252 -11.69 1.97 29.06
C GLU A 252 -11.71 2.07 30.60
N LYS A 253 -12.81 2.56 31.18
CA LYS A 253 -12.96 2.65 32.64
C LYS A 253 -12.93 1.28 33.30
N VAL A 254 -13.58 0.28 32.70
CA VAL A 254 -13.59 -1.11 33.21
C VAL A 254 -12.17 -1.68 33.22
N LEU A 255 -11.42 -1.51 32.12
CA LEU A 255 -10.04 -1.99 32.00
C LEU A 255 -9.09 -1.32 32.98
N LEU A 256 -9.19 0.01 33.12
CA LEU A 256 -8.39 0.75 34.11
C LEU A 256 -8.74 0.36 35.55
N GLY A 257 -10.02 0.04 35.81
CA GLY A 257 -10.47 -0.51 37.10
C GLY A 257 -9.85 -1.88 37.40
N LEU A 258 -9.88 -2.81 36.45
CA LEU A 258 -9.30 -4.15 36.58
C LEU A 258 -7.78 -4.11 36.76
N ALA A 259 -7.07 -3.23 36.03
CA ALA A 259 -5.64 -3.04 36.18
C ALA A 259 -5.24 -2.57 37.59
N ARG A 260 -6.05 -1.70 38.21
CA ARG A 260 -5.83 -1.23 39.60
C ARG A 260 -6.08 -2.30 40.65
N VAL A 261 -7.01 -3.23 40.41
CA VAL A 261 -7.28 -4.36 41.31
C VAL A 261 -6.14 -5.37 41.27
N GLN A 262 -5.61 -5.69 40.07
CA GLN A 262 -4.48 -6.61 39.91
C GLN A 262 -3.18 -6.11 40.57
N THR A 263 -2.99 -4.79 40.69
CA THR A 263 -1.83 -4.22 41.40
C THR A 263 -1.95 -4.23 42.93
N ARG A 264 -3.13 -4.55 43.50
CA ARG A 264 -3.31 -4.66 44.96
C ARG A 264 -3.11 -6.08 45.49
N ASP A 265 -3.22 -7.10 44.64
CA ASP A 265 -3.06 -8.52 45.01
C ASP A 265 -1.66 -9.10 44.69
N SER A 266 -0.65 -8.24 44.47
CA SER A 266 0.71 -8.68 44.17
C SER A 266 1.52 -9.07 45.41
N ASN A 267 1.09 -10.14 46.10
CA ASN A 267 1.95 -10.98 46.94
C ASN A 267 2.07 -12.44 46.41
N SER A 268 1.46 -12.76 45.26
CA SER A 268 1.47 -14.14 44.69
C SER A 268 1.89 -14.23 43.21
N MET A 269 2.56 -13.21 42.66
CA MET A 269 2.97 -13.19 41.24
C MET A 269 4.47 -13.42 40.97
N ALA A 270 5.15 -14.26 41.76
CA ALA A 270 6.49 -14.74 41.40
C ALA A 270 6.47 -15.89 40.35
N GLN A 271 5.32 -16.50 40.07
CA GLN A 271 5.22 -17.64 39.14
C GLN A 271 4.42 -17.38 37.85
N ALA A 272 3.72 -16.25 37.73
CA ALA A 272 2.96 -15.91 36.51
C ALA A 272 3.72 -14.99 35.53
N GLN A 273 4.87 -14.44 35.93
CA GLN A 273 5.66 -13.53 35.08
C GLN A 273 6.61 -14.25 34.08
N SER A 274 6.65 -15.59 34.03
CA SER A 274 7.50 -16.32 33.07
C SER A 274 6.89 -16.54 31.68
N LYS A 275 5.67 -16.05 31.40
CA LYS A 275 5.02 -16.23 30.07
C LYS A 275 4.50 -14.96 29.38
N LYS A 276 4.87 -13.76 29.83
CA LYS A 276 4.60 -12.52 29.08
C LYS A 276 5.89 -11.90 28.56
N LYS A 277 6.38 -12.40 27.43
CA LYS A 277 7.29 -11.68 26.52
C LYS A 277 6.55 -11.38 25.22
N GLY A 278 5.79 -10.29 25.25
CA GLY A 278 5.21 -9.57 24.12
C GLY A 278 5.15 -8.11 24.54
N GLY A 279 5.53 -7.18 23.64
CA GLY A 279 5.89 -5.79 23.96
C GLY A 279 4.97 -5.14 24.99
N GLN A 280 5.56 -4.50 26.01
CA GLN A 280 4.82 -3.70 26.97
C GLN A 280 4.10 -2.58 26.21
N LEU A 281 2.79 -2.75 25.97
CA LEU A 281 1.90 -1.66 25.62
C LEU A 281 1.93 -0.66 26.77
N THR A 282 2.13 0.61 26.45
CA THR A 282 2.05 1.67 27.46
C THR A 282 0.61 1.80 27.95
N ALA A 283 0.40 2.24 29.19
CA ALA A 283 -0.94 2.41 29.76
C ALA A 283 -1.84 3.37 28.96
N SER A 284 -1.25 4.22 28.11
CA SER A 284 -1.93 5.11 27.16
C SER A 284 -2.35 4.44 25.84
N GLU A 285 -1.73 3.33 25.44
CA GLU A 285 -2.03 2.61 24.19
C GLU A 285 -3.16 1.57 24.37
N LEU A 286 -3.38 1.09 25.60
CA LEU A 286 -4.39 0.08 25.91
C LEU A 286 -5.83 0.54 25.56
N PRO A 287 -6.28 1.76 25.95
CA PRO A 287 -7.66 2.18 25.68
C PRO A 287 -7.99 2.39 24.21
N MET A 288 -7.02 2.87 23.43
CA MET A 288 -7.15 3.04 21.97
C MET A 288 -7.40 1.71 21.28
N LYS A 289 -6.69 0.66 21.72
CA LYS A 289 -6.73 -0.66 21.10
C LYS A 289 -8.06 -1.40 21.31
N VAL A 290 -8.72 -1.19 22.44
CA VAL A 290 -9.86 -2.03 22.86
C VAL A 290 -11.09 -1.82 21.99
N LEU A 291 -11.49 -0.56 21.76
CA LEU A 291 -12.66 -0.27 20.93
C LEU A 291 -12.43 -0.72 19.48
N GLN A 292 -11.20 -0.54 18.98
CA GLN A 292 -10.83 -0.95 17.63
C GLN A 292 -10.76 -2.47 17.47
N ASP A 293 -10.16 -3.20 18.41
CA ASP A 293 -10.15 -4.67 18.42
C ASP A 293 -11.58 -5.21 18.41
N LYS A 294 -12.47 -4.65 19.25
CA LYS A 294 -13.88 -5.03 19.29
C LYS A 294 -14.61 -4.74 17.98
N ALA A 295 -14.35 -3.59 17.34
CA ALA A 295 -14.93 -3.25 16.05
C ALA A 295 -14.46 -4.23 14.94
N ASN A 296 -13.15 -4.53 14.91
CA ASN A 296 -12.57 -5.50 13.99
C ASN A 296 -13.18 -6.89 14.19
N LEU A 297 -13.42 -7.28 15.44
CA LEU A 297 -14.04 -8.56 15.78
C LEU A 297 -15.47 -8.67 15.25
N VAL A 298 -16.29 -7.63 15.40
CA VAL A 298 -17.65 -7.60 14.82
C VAL A 298 -17.63 -7.78 13.31
N MET A 299 -16.75 -7.05 12.62
CA MET A 299 -16.64 -7.12 11.16
C MET A 299 -16.18 -8.52 10.70
N ASN A 300 -15.22 -9.12 11.39
CA ASN A 300 -14.76 -10.48 11.09
C ASN A 300 -15.83 -11.54 11.40
N TYR A 301 -16.57 -11.41 12.51
CA TYR A 301 -17.68 -12.33 12.84
C TYR A 301 -18.79 -12.29 11.82
N ALA A 302 -19.14 -11.11 11.30
CA ALA A 302 -20.13 -10.98 10.24
C ALA A 302 -19.70 -11.74 8.97
N GLU A 303 -18.44 -11.61 8.56
CA GLU A 303 -17.93 -12.30 7.38
C GLU A 303 -17.71 -13.81 7.61
N GLU A 304 -17.29 -14.24 8.79
CA GLU A 304 -17.19 -15.66 9.14
C GLU A 304 -18.56 -16.33 9.15
N LEU A 305 -19.58 -15.67 9.68
CA LEU A 305 -20.95 -16.17 9.63
C LEU A 305 -21.45 -16.28 8.18
N LEU A 306 -21.14 -15.28 7.35
CA LEU A 306 -21.46 -15.32 5.92
C LEU A 306 -20.77 -16.51 5.23
N GLN A 307 -19.49 -16.73 5.49
CA GLN A 307 -18.73 -17.87 4.98
C GLN A 307 -19.25 -19.22 5.49
N ALA A 308 -19.67 -19.32 6.75
CA ALA A 308 -20.25 -20.54 7.30
C ALA A 308 -21.59 -20.87 6.61
N ARG A 309 -22.41 -19.85 6.36
CA ARG A 309 -23.72 -20.02 5.71
C ARG A 309 -23.65 -20.38 4.24
N SER A 310 -22.57 -20.01 3.54
CA SER A 310 -22.37 -20.44 2.15
C SER A 310 -22.13 -21.96 2.03
N LEU A 311 -21.73 -22.61 3.13
CA LEU A 311 -21.54 -24.07 3.20
C LEU A 311 -22.81 -24.83 3.62
N GLY A 312 -23.86 -24.13 4.08
CA GLY A 312 -25.12 -24.73 4.51
C GLY A 312 -25.85 -23.92 5.58
N PRO A 313 -27.06 -24.35 6.00
CA PRO A 313 -27.80 -23.67 7.05
C PRO A 313 -27.06 -23.73 8.39
N VAL A 314 -26.89 -22.56 9.03
CA VAL A 314 -26.22 -22.43 10.33
C VAL A 314 -27.30 -22.22 11.41
N ILE A 315 -27.52 -23.23 12.24
CA ILE A 315 -28.48 -23.17 13.36
C ILE A 315 -27.89 -22.40 14.55
N GLU A 316 -26.59 -22.55 14.79
CA GLU A 316 -25.86 -21.81 15.81
C GLU A 316 -24.46 -21.45 15.31
N PHE A 317 -24.11 -20.16 15.42
CA PHE A 317 -22.82 -19.66 15.01
C PHE A 317 -21.82 -19.67 16.17
N TYR A 318 -20.69 -20.34 15.95
CA TYR A 318 -19.55 -20.35 16.85
C TYR A 318 -18.37 -19.66 16.17
N PRO A 319 -17.87 -18.55 16.73
CA PRO A 319 -16.69 -17.88 16.20
C PRO A 319 -15.49 -18.83 16.06
N HIS A 320 -14.75 -18.70 14.96
CA HIS A 320 -13.58 -19.52 14.74
C HIS A 320 -12.44 -19.14 15.71
N VAL A 321 -11.46 -20.04 15.85
CA VAL A 321 -10.23 -19.76 16.59
C VAL A 321 -9.47 -18.63 15.91
N ARG A 322 -9.09 -17.60 16.67
CA ARG A 322 -8.31 -16.46 16.18
C ARG A 322 -6.91 -16.87 15.74
N ALA A 323 -6.31 -16.09 14.87
CA ALA A 323 -4.94 -16.28 14.41
C ALA A 323 -3.94 -16.27 15.57
N GLU A 324 -2.94 -17.15 15.48
CA GLU A 324 -1.86 -17.21 16.46
C GLU A 324 -0.87 -16.06 16.26
N LYS A 325 -0.15 -15.69 17.33
CA LYS A 325 0.86 -14.63 17.27
C LYS A 325 1.89 -14.84 16.15
N GLU A 326 2.35 -16.08 15.97
CA GLU A 326 3.28 -16.44 14.90
C GLU A 326 2.69 -16.17 13.51
N GLN A 327 1.39 -16.39 13.32
CA GLN A 327 0.72 -16.08 12.05
C GLN A 327 0.67 -14.57 11.81
N ILE A 328 0.35 -13.77 12.83
CA ILE A 328 0.34 -12.30 12.74
C ILE A 328 1.74 -11.76 12.45
N GLU A 329 2.78 -12.27 13.12
CA GLU A 329 4.16 -11.88 12.87
C GLU A 329 4.59 -12.21 11.43
N ARG A 330 4.19 -13.38 10.91
CA ARG A 330 4.45 -13.76 9.50
C ARG A 330 3.70 -12.89 8.51
N ILE A 331 2.45 -12.52 8.79
CA ILE A 331 1.71 -11.56 7.95
C ILE A 331 2.45 -10.23 7.88
N GLY A 332 2.85 -9.68 9.03
CA GLY A 332 3.61 -8.43 9.10
C GLY A 332 4.92 -8.50 8.30
N TYR A 333 5.61 -9.64 8.36
CA TYR A 333 6.86 -9.85 7.60
C TYR A 333 6.60 -9.78 6.10
N HIS A 334 5.55 -10.44 5.60
CA HIS A 334 5.25 -10.44 4.18
C HIS A 334 4.67 -9.10 3.68
N LEU A 335 3.89 -8.38 4.49
CA LEU A 335 3.32 -7.07 4.12
C LEU A 335 4.38 -6.00 3.83
N VAL A 336 5.51 -6.03 4.57
CA VAL A 336 6.68 -5.17 4.33
C VAL A 336 7.23 -5.30 2.90
N HIS A 337 7.01 -6.46 2.28
CA HIS A 337 7.51 -6.77 0.96
C HIS A 337 6.51 -6.48 -0.17
N GLN A 338 5.49 -5.65 0.10
CA GLN A 338 4.47 -5.12 -0.81
C GLN A 338 3.39 -6.14 -1.23
N LEU A 339 2.20 -5.61 -1.53
CA LEU A 339 1.09 -6.37 -2.08
C LEU A 339 1.12 -6.43 -3.58
N GLY A 340 0.89 -7.64 -4.08
CA GLY A 340 0.58 -7.93 -5.46
C GLY A 340 -0.91 -8.22 -5.60
N TYR A 341 -1.38 -8.05 -6.83
CA TYR A 341 -2.72 -8.33 -7.33
C TYR A 341 -3.33 -9.69 -6.91
N ASP A 342 -2.51 -10.66 -6.45
CA ASP A 342 -2.95 -12.00 -6.03
C ASP A 342 -3.95 -12.00 -4.86
N LEU A 343 -3.94 -10.97 -3.98
CA LEU A 343 -4.85 -10.89 -2.84
C LEU A 343 -6.33 -10.90 -3.27
N TYR A 344 -6.67 -10.20 -4.36
CA TYR A 344 -8.05 -10.07 -4.84
C TYR A 344 -8.60 -11.37 -5.43
N ARG A 345 -7.72 -12.29 -5.84
CA ARG A 345 -8.08 -13.62 -6.38
C ARG A 345 -8.29 -14.69 -5.31
N THR A 346 -8.09 -14.36 -4.04
CA THR A 346 -8.33 -15.28 -2.93
C THR A 346 -9.78 -15.23 -2.47
N ASP A 347 -10.23 -16.29 -1.80
CA ASP A 347 -11.53 -16.36 -1.11
C ASP A 347 -11.54 -15.60 0.23
N LEU A 348 -10.55 -14.72 0.45
CA LEU A 348 -10.48 -13.93 1.68
C LEU A 348 -11.66 -12.97 1.81
N PRO A 349 -12.16 -12.78 3.04
CA PRO A 349 -13.17 -11.78 3.36
C PRO A 349 -12.79 -10.34 2.94
N VAL A 350 -13.80 -9.51 2.67
CA VAL A 350 -13.63 -8.12 2.21
C VAL A 350 -12.94 -7.27 3.27
N VAL A 351 -13.21 -7.50 4.55
CA VAL A 351 -12.57 -6.78 5.67
C VAL A 351 -11.07 -7.02 5.66
N ILE A 352 -10.66 -8.29 5.52
CA ILE A 352 -9.24 -8.66 5.48
C ILE A 352 -8.57 -8.04 4.25
N LYS A 353 -9.19 -8.17 3.07
CA LYS A 353 -8.68 -7.54 1.83
C LYS A 353 -8.52 -6.03 2.00
N HIS A 354 -9.52 -5.34 2.55
CA HIS A 354 -9.49 -3.89 2.76
C HIS A 354 -8.34 -3.47 3.67
N LYS A 355 -8.21 -4.10 4.84
CA LYS A 355 -7.17 -3.77 5.83
C LYS A 355 -5.77 -3.98 5.28
N VAL A 356 -5.56 -5.11 4.61
CA VAL A 356 -4.28 -5.45 4.00
C VAL A 356 -3.91 -4.43 2.92
N THR A 357 -4.83 -4.13 1.99
CA THR A 357 -4.62 -3.12 0.94
C THR A 357 -4.29 -1.74 1.53
N HIS A 358 -5.06 -1.29 2.51
CA HIS A 358 -4.87 0.02 3.14
C HIS A 358 -3.51 0.13 3.85
N PHE A 359 -3.04 -0.96 4.47
CA PHE A 359 -1.69 -1.02 5.05
C PHE A 359 -0.62 -0.85 3.97
N ALA A 360 -0.72 -1.60 2.88
CA ALA A 360 0.29 -1.52 1.83
C ALA A 360 0.32 -0.15 1.15
N GLU A 361 -0.85 0.46 0.90
CA GLU A 361 -0.98 1.82 0.39
C GLU A 361 -0.30 2.83 1.32
N PHE A 362 -0.59 2.75 2.62
CA PHE A 362 0.05 3.62 3.62
C PHE A 362 1.58 3.47 3.63
N LEU A 363 2.10 2.24 3.66
CA LEU A 363 3.55 2.02 3.61
C LEU A 363 4.15 2.59 2.32
N HIS A 364 3.50 2.37 1.19
CA HIS A 364 3.95 2.85 -0.11
C HIS A 364 4.04 4.38 -0.14
N GLU A 365 3.02 5.08 0.34
CA GLU A 365 2.99 6.54 0.43
C GLU A 365 4.13 7.07 1.31
N GLU A 366 4.29 6.52 2.52
CA GLU A 366 5.34 6.94 3.46
C GLU A 366 6.75 6.74 2.88
N ILE A 367 7.01 5.57 2.27
CA ILE A 367 8.29 5.27 1.63
C ILE A 367 8.55 6.23 0.46
N THR A 368 7.53 6.50 -0.36
CA THR A 368 7.63 7.41 -1.51
C THR A 368 7.99 8.81 -1.06
N GLU A 369 7.40 9.30 0.03
CA GLU A 369 7.70 10.60 0.59
C GLU A 369 9.12 10.68 1.18
N ILE A 370 9.54 9.66 1.93
CA ILE A 370 10.88 9.59 2.50
C ILE A 370 11.94 9.58 1.38
N THR A 371 11.62 8.99 0.21
CA THR A 371 12.54 8.88 -0.94
C THR A 371 12.43 10.02 -1.96
N ALA A 372 11.33 10.80 -1.96
CA ALA A 372 11.07 11.87 -2.93
C ALA A 372 12.20 12.92 -3.04
N PRO A 373 12.86 13.37 -1.96
CA PRO A 373 13.98 14.33 -2.04
C PRO A 373 15.21 13.79 -2.80
N MET A 374 15.31 12.48 -3.00
CA MET A 374 16.46 11.83 -3.66
C MET A 374 16.22 11.56 -5.15
N MET A 375 14.98 11.67 -5.64
CA MET A 375 14.68 11.49 -7.05
C MET A 375 14.88 12.81 -7.81
N THR A 376 15.52 12.76 -8.99
CA THR A 376 15.60 13.91 -9.89
C THR A 376 14.19 14.42 -10.16
N PRO A 377 13.94 15.75 -10.15
CA PRO A 377 12.59 16.30 -10.20
C PRO A 377 11.95 15.92 -11.53
N LYS A 378 11.03 14.97 -11.50
CA LYS A 378 10.08 14.75 -12.57
C LYS A 378 8.70 14.62 -11.96
N GLU A 379 7.93 15.63 -12.31
CA GLU A 379 6.52 15.85 -12.00
C GLU A 379 6.23 16.24 -10.54
N PRO A 380 5.27 17.16 -10.33
CA PRO A 380 4.79 17.47 -9.00
C PRO A 380 4.27 16.17 -8.38
N VAL A 381 4.82 15.80 -7.23
CA VAL A 381 4.27 14.72 -6.40
C VAL A 381 2.78 15.01 -6.23
N PRO A 382 1.86 14.09 -6.62
CA PRO A 382 0.44 14.32 -6.49
C PRO A 382 0.15 14.78 -5.06
N GLU A 383 -0.54 15.92 -4.96
CA GLU A 383 -0.80 16.56 -3.69
C GLU A 383 -1.57 15.58 -2.80
N ARG A 384 -1.04 15.28 -1.61
CA ARG A 384 -1.70 14.47 -0.58
C ARG A 384 -3.19 14.81 -0.50
N GLU A 385 -4.06 13.85 -0.82
CA GLU A 385 -5.50 13.94 -0.51
C GLU A 385 -5.78 13.71 0.98
N THR A 386 -4.79 13.20 1.71
CA THR A 386 -4.84 12.89 3.15
C THR A 386 -3.73 13.65 3.91
N VAL A 387 -4.13 14.59 4.76
CA VAL A 387 -3.21 15.18 5.75
C VAL A 387 -3.17 14.25 6.98
N ARG A 388 -2.24 13.28 6.95
CA ARG A 388 -1.79 12.37 8.07
C ARG A 388 -2.84 11.42 8.68
N GLU A 389 -2.52 10.29 9.29
CA GLU A 389 -1.42 9.31 9.31
C GLU A 389 -2.17 8.07 9.83
N TRP A 390 -2.55 7.11 8.97
CA TRP A 390 -3.31 5.92 9.38
C TRP A 390 -2.64 5.15 10.53
N ASP A 391 -1.32 5.33 10.67
CA ASP A 391 -0.59 5.02 11.90
C ASP A 391 0.51 6.07 12.14
N SER A 392 0.26 6.99 13.06
CA SER A 392 1.20 8.09 13.37
C SER A 392 2.50 7.63 14.01
N ASN A 393 2.45 6.53 14.77
CA ASN A 393 3.63 5.95 15.39
C ASN A 393 4.53 5.30 14.32
N LEU A 394 3.94 4.52 13.41
CA LEU A 394 4.65 3.91 12.31
C LEU A 394 5.23 4.97 11.36
N SER A 395 4.46 6.01 10.99
CA SER A 395 4.97 7.13 10.18
C SER A 395 6.18 7.81 10.82
N THR A 396 6.06 8.21 12.09
CA THR A 396 7.16 8.84 12.85
C THR A 396 8.38 7.92 12.94
N THR A 397 8.16 6.61 13.12
CA THR A 397 9.23 5.61 13.21
C THR A 397 9.94 5.44 11.86
N LEU A 398 9.19 5.38 10.76
CA LEU A 398 9.75 5.31 9.41
C LEU A 398 10.59 6.56 9.12
N GLN A 399 10.06 7.76 9.35
CA GLN A 399 10.79 9.01 9.11
C GLN A 399 12.09 9.14 9.92
N LYS A 400 12.13 8.60 11.14
CA LYS A 400 13.31 8.70 12.03
C LYS A 400 14.34 7.60 11.83
N HIS A 401 13.89 6.38 11.51
CA HIS A 401 14.72 5.18 11.56
C HIS A 401 14.93 4.52 10.21
N MET A 402 14.22 4.93 9.16
CA MET A 402 14.49 4.47 7.81
C MET A 402 15.77 5.12 7.29
N SER A 403 16.86 4.36 7.25
CA SER A 403 18.12 4.80 6.67
C SER A 403 18.06 4.64 5.15
N LEU A 404 18.13 5.77 4.43
CA LEU A 404 18.38 5.78 3.00
C LEU A 404 19.87 5.95 2.73
N ASN A 405 20.39 5.20 1.75
CA ASN A 405 21.76 5.39 1.28
C ASN A 405 21.83 6.75 0.56
N LYS A 406 22.83 7.57 0.93
CA LYS A 406 23.06 8.86 0.25
C LYS A 406 23.58 8.62 -1.17
N PRO A 407 23.40 9.57 -2.10
CA PRO A 407 24.06 9.52 -3.40
C PRO A 407 25.57 9.29 -3.28
N LEU A 408 26.13 8.48 -4.18
CA LEU A 408 27.55 8.08 -4.12
C LEU A 408 28.49 9.28 -4.06
N ASP A 409 28.20 10.33 -4.84
CA ASP A 409 29.02 11.54 -4.90
C ASP A 409 29.06 12.29 -3.55
N VAL A 410 27.95 12.31 -2.81
CA VAL A 410 27.88 12.90 -1.46
C VAL A 410 28.70 12.07 -0.48
N GLN A 411 28.62 10.73 -0.56
CA GLN A 411 29.39 9.85 0.30
C GLN A 411 30.91 9.97 0.05
N LEU A 412 31.33 10.05 -1.22
CA LEU A 412 32.73 10.21 -1.59
C LEU A 412 33.30 11.58 -1.21
N ARG A 413 32.48 12.65 -1.29
CA ARG A 413 32.86 13.98 -0.77
C ARG A 413 33.05 13.95 0.74
N ALA A 414 32.11 13.35 1.47
CA ALA A 414 32.23 13.20 2.93
C ALA A 414 33.46 12.38 3.34
N ALA A 415 33.80 11.32 2.60
CA ALA A 415 35.02 10.56 2.83
C ALA A 415 36.28 11.42 2.63
N SER A 416 36.26 12.31 1.64
CA SER A 416 37.38 13.22 1.35
C SER A 416 37.51 14.32 2.42
N GLU A 417 36.40 14.91 2.86
CA GLU A 417 36.36 15.87 3.97
C GLU A 417 36.87 15.24 5.28
N HIS A 418 36.47 14.00 5.55
CA HIS A 418 36.95 13.27 6.72
C HIS A 418 38.46 13.01 6.64
N LEU A 419 38.98 12.65 5.47
CA LEU A 419 40.42 12.51 5.25
C LEU A 419 41.15 13.83 5.56
N ASP A 420 40.61 14.96 5.10
CA ASP A 420 41.19 16.28 5.37
C ASP A 420 41.18 16.60 6.87
N SER A 421 40.10 16.31 7.60
CA SER A 421 40.07 16.47 9.07
C SER A 421 41.09 15.59 9.81
N LEU A 422 41.41 14.41 9.28
CA LEU A 422 42.44 13.53 9.85
C LEU A 422 43.86 14.06 9.59
N LYS A 423 44.06 14.88 8.55
CA LYS A 423 45.33 15.59 8.34
C LYS A 423 45.52 16.65 9.42
N ASP A 424 44.46 17.40 9.71
CA ASP A 424 44.48 18.46 10.72
C ASP A 424 44.71 17.89 12.13
N ALA A 425 44.26 16.66 12.38
CA ALA A 425 44.48 15.93 13.63
C ALA A 425 45.83 15.18 13.72
N ASN A 426 46.77 15.39 12.79
CA ASN A 426 48.11 14.75 12.76
C ASN A 426 48.10 13.20 12.80
N VAL A 427 47.10 12.56 12.21
CA VAL A 427 47.02 11.09 12.12
C VAL A 427 48.06 10.54 11.13
N GLY A 428 48.70 9.43 11.46
CA GLY A 428 49.70 8.75 10.62
C GLY A 428 49.20 8.47 9.19
N LYS A 429 50.11 8.48 8.21
CA LYS A 429 49.75 8.31 6.79
C LYS A 429 49.06 6.96 6.52
N GLU A 430 49.57 5.87 7.09
CA GLU A 430 49.00 4.53 6.92
C GLU A 430 47.56 4.43 7.45
N GLU A 431 47.32 4.96 8.64
CA GLU A 431 45.98 5.00 9.26
C GLU A 431 45.00 5.87 8.44
N ARG A 432 45.48 6.98 7.87
CA ARG A 432 44.68 7.81 6.94
C ARG A 432 44.32 7.08 5.66
N VAL A 433 45.27 6.37 5.05
CA VAL A 433 45.05 5.54 3.86
C VAL A 433 44.02 4.45 4.17
N HIS A 434 44.15 3.79 5.33
CA HIS A 434 43.23 2.74 5.76
C HIS A 434 41.80 3.28 5.95
N ARG A 435 41.62 4.36 6.72
CA ARG A 435 40.30 4.95 7.00
C ARG A 435 39.62 5.54 5.76
N TYR A 436 40.38 6.20 4.88
CA TYR A 436 39.85 6.70 3.62
C TYR A 436 39.44 5.54 2.70
N SER A 437 40.28 4.51 2.57
CA SER A 437 39.98 3.31 1.80
C SER A 437 38.71 2.61 2.28
N LEU A 438 38.54 2.46 3.60
CA LEU A 438 37.31 1.90 4.19
C LEU A 438 36.08 2.75 3.90
N SER A 439 36.20 4.07 3.98
CA SER A 439 35.09 5.00 3.72
C SER A 439 34.66 4.98 2.26
N VAL A 440 35.63 4.92 1.34
CA VAL A 440 35.38 4.79 -0.11
C VAL A 440 34.78 3.42 -0.44
N LEU A 441 35.32 2.33 0.12
CA LEU A 441 34.74 0.99 -0.05
C LEU A 441 33.32 0.92 0.47
N LYS A 442 33.06 1.52 1.64
CA LYS A 442 31.72 1.63 2.19
C LYS A 442 30.81 2.41 1.26
N ALA A 443 31.24 3.57 0.75
CA ALA A 443 30.44 4.35 -0.19
C ALA A 443 30.12 3.60 -1.49
N ILE A 444 31.08 2.86 -2.05
CA ILE A 444 30.89 2.06 -3.27
C ILE A 444 29.96 0.87 -2.99
N ARG A 445 30.12 0.19 -1.85
CA ARG A 445 29.20 -0.89 -1.44
C ARG A 445 27.81 -0.33 -1.18
N ASP A 446 27.70 0.74 -0.42
CA ASP A 446 26.43 1.42 -0.16
C ASP A 446 25.78 1.86 -1.47
N TYR A 447 26.56 2.22 -2.50
CA TYR A 447 26.06 2.51 -3.84
C TYR A 447 25.60 1.26 -4.61
N GLU A 448 26.39 0.19 -4.58
CA GLU A 448 26.03 -1.11 -5.17
C GLU A 448 24.73 -1.67 -4.58
N HIS A 449 24.50 -1.39 -3.30
CA HIS A 449 23.31 -1.76 -2.53
C HIS A 449 22.28 -0.60 -2.45
N SER A 450 22.58 0.59 -2.99
CA SER A 450 21.62 1.70 -3.08
C SER A 450 20.87 1.53 -4.38
N HIS A 451 19.63 1.11 -4.27
CA HIS A 451 18.80 0.89 -5.43
C HIS A 451 18.31 2.25 -5.93
N ILE A 452 18.63 2.59 -7.19
CA ILE A 452 18.21 3.87 -7.79
C ILE A 452 16.73 3.81 -8.17
N LEU A 453 16.16 2.61 -8.36
CA LEU A 453 14.73 2.37 -8.27
C LEU A 453 14.39 1.03 -7.58
N PRO A 454 13.19 0.93 -7.00
CA PRO A 454 12.79 0.07 -5.89
C PRO A 454 12.31 -1.31 -6.36
N THR A 455 13.20 -2.15 -6.84
CA THR A 455 12.93 -3.61 -6.87
C THR A 455 13.47 -4.33 -5.64
N THR A 456 13.87 -3.55 -4.64
CA THR A 456 14.63 -4.06 -3.52
C THR A 456 13.83 -3.95 -2.28
N THR A 457 13.52 -5.14 -1.79
CA THR A 457 13.03 -5.44 -0.46
C THR A 457 13.55 -4.40 0.54
N LEU A 458 12.69 -3.46 0.90
CA LEU A 458 12.99 -2.53 1.98
C LEU A 458 13.15 -3.39 3.23
N ARG A 459 14.35 -3.35 3.80
CA ARG A 459 14.73 -4.13 4.97
C ARG A 459 14.16 -3.51 6.25
N LEU A 460 12.86 -3.16 6.23
CA LEU A 460 12.18 -2.52 7.35
C LEU A 460 12.17 -3.42 8.61
N HIS A 461 12.28 -4.73 8.41
CA HIS A 461 12.39 -5.72 9.48
C HIS A 461 13.79 -5.77 10.14
N GLU A 462 14.84 -5.21 9.52
CA GLU A 462 16.21 -5.19 10.08
C GLU A 462 16.38 -4.12 11.15
N SER A 463 15.57 -3.05 11.11
CA SER A 463 15.49 -2.05 12.18
C SER A 463 14.55 -2.55 13.28
N PRO A 464 15.03 -2.85 14.50
CA PRO A 464 14.15 -3.39 15.56
C PRO A 464 13.01 -2.45 15.93
N THR A 465 13.23 -1.13 15.87
CA THR A 465 12.20 -0.13 16.17
C THR A 465 11.12 -0.09 15.09
N THR A 466 11.54 -0.06 13.82
CA THR A 466 10.63 -0.10 12.66
C THR A 466 9.85 -1.41 12.62
N TRP A 467 10.51 -2.54 12.87
CA TRP A 467 9.87 -3.84 12.92
C TRP A 467 8.83 -3.94 14.03
N GLN A 468 9.14 -3.44 15.23
CA GLN A 468 8.17 -3.40 16.33
C GLN A 468 6.96 -2.52 15.99
N ALA A 469 7.16 -1.38 15.31
CA ALA A 469 6.06 -0.55 14.85
C ALA A 469 5.18 -1.30 13.83
N ILE A 470 5.78 -1.97 12.84
CA ILE A 470 5.06 -2.80 11.86
C ILE A 470 4.25 -3.90 12.53
N LEU A 471 4.85 -4.63 13.48
CA LEU A 471 4.16 -5.68 14.22
C LEU A 471 2.98 -5.12 15.02
N ARG A 472 3.13 -3.98 15.67
CA ARG A 472 2.04 -3.31 16.39
C ARG A 472 0.89 -2.93 15.47
N THR A 473 1.18 -2.35 14.30
CA THR A 473 0.16 -2.01 13.29
C THR A 473 -0.51 -3.28 12.75
N THR A 474 0.27 -4.34 12.48
CA THR A 474 -0.26 -5.63 12.02
C THR A 474 -1.19 -6.26 13.07
N GLU A 475 -0.78 -6.25 14.34
CA GLU A 475 -1.61 -6.72 15.45
C GLU A 475 -2.88 -5.89 15.60
N ARG A 476 -2.80 -4.56 15.54
CA ARG A 476 -3.96 -3.67 15.64
C ARG A 476 -5.03 -3.99 14.59
N GLU A 477 -4.60 -4.29 13.37
CA GLU A 477 -5.52 -4.48 12.24
C GLU A 477 -5.98 -5.93 12.09
N LEU A 478 -5.10 -6.90 12.33
CA LEU A 478 -5.30 -8.28 11.91
C LEU A 478 -5.33 -9.29 13.07
N ALA A 479 -5.14 -8.89 14.33
CA ALA A 479 -5.16 -9.85 15.45
C ALA A 479 -6.50 -10.58 15.62
N THR A 480 -7.59 -10.01 15.12
CA THR A 480 -8.93 -10.59 15.26
C THR A 480 -9.36 -11.46 14.09
N ILE A 481 -8.52 -11.66 13.06
CA ILE A 481 -8.85 -12.60 11.97
C ILE A 481 -8.83 -14.04 12.48
N ASP A 482 -9.61 -14.92 11.87
CA ASP A 482 -9.55 -16.34 12.19
C ASP A 482 -8.27 -17.00 11.63
N LYS A 483 -7.91 -18.13 12.24
CA LYS A 483 -6.70 -18.90 11.94
C LYS A 483 -6.64 -19.40 10.49
N ARG A 484 -7.79 -19.72 9.87
CA ARG A 484 -7.85 -20.24 8.49
C ARG A 484 -7.62 -19.12 7.49
N ASN A 485 -8.31 -17.99 7.64
CA ASN A 485 -8.10 -16.83 6.78
C ASN A 485 -6.68 -16.26 6.95
N ALA A 486 -6.09 -16.30 8.16
CA ALA A 486 -4.68 -15.96 8.35
C ALA A 486 -3.74 -16.86 7.52
N ALA A 487 -4.00 -18.17 7.46
CA ALA A 487 -3.18 -19.09 6.68
C ALA A 487 -3.30 -18.82 5.16
N ILE A 488 -4.52 -18.57 4.66
CA ILE A 488 -4.75 -18.20 3.25
C ILE A 488 -4.03 -16.90 2.92
N LEU A 489 -4.10 -15.90 3.82
CA LEU A 489 -3.42 -14.63 3.65
C LEU A 489 -1.89 -14.81 3.62
N ILE A 490 -1.31 -15.56 4.56
CA ILE A 490 0.14 -15.84 4.57
C ILE A 490 0.57 -16.50 3.25
N ASP A 491 -0.17 -17.50 2.77
CA ASP A 491 0.15 -18.17 1.51
C ASP A 491 0.12 -17.18 0.33
N SER A 492 -0.93 -16.37 0.22
CA SER A 492 -1.07 -15.34 -0.83
C SER A 492 0.05 -14.30 -0.79
N LEU A 493 0.37 -13.80 0.41
CA LEU A 493 1.43 -12.81 0.59
C LEU A 493 2.81 -13.42 0.32
N SER A 494 3.04 -14.69 0.69
CA SER A 494 4.30 -15.38 0.42
C SER A 494 4.53 -15.59 -1.09
N ARG A 495 3.48 -15.95 -1.84
CA ARG A 495 3.53 -16.07 -3.31
C ARG A 495 3.83 -14.73 -3.97
N THR A 496 3.15 -13.68 -3.54
CA THR A 496 3.40 -12.31 -3.97
C THR A 496 4.86 -11.91 -3.72
N GLN A 497 5.37 -12.16 -2.51
CA GLN A 497 6.74 -11.83 -2.15
C GLN A 497 7.76 -12.57 -3.03
N ARG A 498 7.53 -13.86 -3.34
CA ARG A 498 8.39 -14.61 -4.26
C ARG A 498 8.41 -13.97 -5.64
N VAL A 499 7.24 -13.59 -6.17
CA VAL A 499 7.16 -12.89 -7.46
C VAL A 499 8.00 -11.61 -7.42
N ILE A 500 7.81 -10.76 -6.41
CA ILE A 500 8.53 -9.49 -6.26
C ILE A 500 10.05 -9.72 -6.17
N ARG A 501 10.49 -10.74 -5.44
CA ARG A 501 11.92 -11.09 -5.31
C ARG A 501 12.50 -11.68 -6.61
N ASN A 502 11.70 -12.39 -7.38
CA ASN A 502 12.17 -13.11 -8.57
C ASN A 502 12.11 -12.27 -9.84
N ILE A 503 11.16 -11.34 -9.99
CA ILE A 503 11.05 -10.45 -11.17
C ILE A 503 12.38 -9.80 -11.55
N PRO A 504 13.16 -9.20 -10.62
CA PRO A 504 14.39 -8.50 -10.98
C PRO A 504 15.41 -9.41 -11.65
N VAL A 505 15.48 -10.68 -11.22
CA VAL A 505 16.32 -11.70 -11.85
C VAL A 505 15.88 -11.94 -13.29
N PHE A 506 14.57 -12.07 -13.53
CA PHE A 506 14.04 -12.35 -14.86
C PHE A 506 14.09 -11.13 -15.79
N ASP A 507 13.92 -9.92 -15.26
CA ASP A 507 14.12 -8.67 -16.01
C ASP A 507 15.59 -8.52 -16.42
N ARG A 508 16.54 -8.94 -15.56
CA ARG A 508 17.96 -8.98 -15.88
C ARG A 508 18.27 -9.97 -17.00
N ILE A 509 17.73 -11.18 -16.93
CA ILE A 509 17.86 -12.18 -18.00
C ILE A 509 17.28 -11.65 -19.32
N TYR A 510 16.09 -11.02 -19.26
CA TYR A 510 15.48 -10.37 -20.42
C TYR A 510 16.39 -9.29 -21.01
N TYR A 511 16.95 -8.41 -20.19
CA TYR A 511 17.88 -7.37 -20.63
C TYR A 511 19.10 -7.98 -21.33
N ILE A 512 19.70 -9.03 -20.76
CA ILE A 512 20.86 -9.73 -21.33
C ILE A 512 20.52 -10.23 -22.74
N LEU A 513 19.39 -10.95 -22.87
CA LEU A 513 18.98 -11.57 -24.13
C LEU A 513 18.53 -10.54 -25.17
N ASN A 514 17.86 -9.47 -24.76
CA ASN A 514 17.41 -8.43 -25.68
C ASN A 514 18.59 -7.58 -26.20
N THR A 515 19.54 -7.28 -25.31
CA THR A 515 20.73 -6.49 -25.63
C THR A 515 21.71 -7.30 -26.48
N ILE A 516 22.05 -8.53 -26.09
CA ILE A 516 23.00 -9.38 -26.81
C ILE A 516 22.28 -10.15 -27.91
N ARG A 517 22.66 -9.92 -29.17
CA ARG A 517 22.00 -10.51 -30.35
C ARG A 517 22.91 -11.47 -31.13
N GLY A 518 22.30 -12.32 -31.95
CA GLY A 518 23.00 -13.22 -32.86
C GLY A 518 23.82 -14.30 -32.15
N SER A 519 24.99 -14.65 -32.71
CA SER A 519 25.83 -15.76 -32.24
C SER A 519 26.26 -15.65 -30.77
N LYS A 520 26.43 -14.42 -30.24
CA LYS A 520 26.77 -14.20 -28.83
C LYS A 520 25.63 -14.58 -27.89
N ARG A 521 24.37 -14.39 -28.29
CA ARG A 521 23.19 -14.82 -27.52
C ARG A 521 23.15 -16.34 -27.44
N THR A 522 23.33 -17.00 -28.58
CA THR A 522 23.38 -18.47 -28.67
C THR A 522 24.50 -19.04 -27.81
N TYR A 523 25.68 -18.40 -27.81
CA TYR A 523 26.79 -18.78 -26.95
C TYR A 523 26.43 -18.74 -25.46
N ILE A 524 25.78 -17.66 -24.98
CA ILE A 524 25.36 -17.54 -23.58
C ILE A 524 24.38 -18.67 -23.22
N LEU A 525 23.34 -18.89 -24.02
CA LEU A 525 22.34 -19.93 -23.78
C LEU A 525 22.98 -21.33 -23.72
N GLN A 526 23.93 -21.62 -24.61
CA GLN A 526 24.66 -22.89 -24.60
C GLN A 526 25.50 -23.07 -23.33
N LYS A 527 26.18 -22.01 -22.86
CA LYS A 527 27.00 -22.05 -21.64
C LYS A 527 26.16 -22.19 -20.38
N VAL A 528 25.06 -21.45 -20.26
CA VAL A 528 24.08 -21.60 -19.16
C VAL A 528 23.54 -23.03 -19.14
N ASN A 529 23.14 -23.58 -20.29
CA ASN A 529 22.66 -24.97 -20.38
C ASN A 529 23.73 -26.00 -19.96
N SER A 530 25.00 -25.74 -20.31
CA SER A 530 26.11 -26.63 -19.93
C SER A 530 26.33 -26.62 -18.41
N ARG A 531 26.29 -25.44 -17.80
CA ARG A 531 26.39 -25.28 -16.35
C ARG A 531 25.20 -25.86 -15.59
N LEU A 532 23.99 -25.75 -16.15
CA LEU A 532 22.81 -26.39 -15.57
C LEU A 532 22.93 -27.93 -15.61
N LYS A 533 23.51 -28.50 -16.67
CA LYS A 533 23.83 -29.94 -16.73
C LYS A 533 24.91 -30.36 -15.73
N GLU A 534 25.84 -29.47 -15.39
CA GLU A 534 26.80 -29.72 -14.30
C GLU A 534 26.09 -29.71 -12.94
N PHE A 535 25.19 -28.74 -12.71
CA PHE A 535 24.33 -28.71 -11.52
C PHE A 535 23.47 -29.97 -11.36
N GLN A 536 23.02 -30.56 -12.47
CA GLN A 536 22.31 -31.85 -12.44
C GLN A 536 23.11 -32.96 -11.76
N LYS A 537 24.44 -32.98 -11.95
CA LYS A 537 25.31 -34.06 -11.41
C LYS A 537 25.36 -34.03 -9.89
N THR A 538 25.22 -32.85 -9.29
CA THR A 538 25.22 -32.65 -7.83
C THR A 538 23.81 -32.61 -7.24
N ASN A 539 22.79 -32.26 -8.03
CA ASN A 539 21.43 -32.07 -7.54
C ASN A 539 20.40 -32.47 -8.61
N ASN A 540 20.11 -33.78 -8.73
CA ASN A 540 19.22 -34.35 -9.74
C ASN A 540 17.73 -34.39 -9.30
N GLY A 541 17.34 -33.51 -8.37
CA GLY A 541 16.00 -33.48 -7.77
C GLY A 541 15.00 -32.58 -8.48
N HIS A 542 13.91 -32.27 -7.77
CA HIS A 542 12.85 -31.36 -8.22
C HIS A 542 13.38 -29.96 -8.63
N GLU A 543 14.43 -29.48 -7.96
CA GLU A 543 15.06 -28.18 -8.22
C GLU A 543 15.65 -28.10 -9.63
N PHE A 544 16.40 -29.12 -10.05
CA PHE A 544 16.94 -29.19 -11.42
C PHE A 544 15.84 -29.22 -12.47
N HIS A 545 14.79 -30.03 -12.25
CA HIS A 545 13.67 -30.08 -13.19
C HIS A 545 12.97 -28.73 -13.33
N THR A 546 12.79 -28.00 -12.22
CA THR A 546 12.20 -26.66 -12.21
C THR A 546 13.07 -25.68 -13.01
N LEU A 547 14.38 -25.63 -12.73
CA LEU A 547 15.33 -24.78 -13.44
C LEU A 547 15.43 -25.11 -14.94
N ASN A 548 15.43 -26.40 -15.29
CA ASN A 548 15.51 -26.85 -16.67
C ASN A 548 14.26 -26.48 -17.48
N ASN A 549 13.07 -26.60 -16.87
CA ASN A 549 11.81 -26.17 -17.49
C ASN A 549 11.81 -24.66 -17.76
N ILE A 550 12.27 -23.86 -16.79
CA ILE A 550 12.40 -22.41 -16.94
C ILE A 550 13.43 -22.06 -18.02
N LEU A 551 14.62 -22.68 -18.01
CA LEU A 551 15.65 -22.43 -19.01
C LEU A 551 15.18 -22.78 -20.42
N LYS A 552 14.40 -23.86 -20.56
CA LYS A 552 13.78 -24.23 -21.84
C LYS A 552 12.82 -23.13 -22.31
N LYS A 553 11.90 -22.68 -21.45
CA LYS A 553 11.00 -21.55 -21.76
C LYS A 553 11.77 -20.27 -22.12
N ILE A 554 12.88 -19.97 -21.44
CA ILE A 554 13.75 -18.82 -21.76
C ILE A 554 14.35 -18.99 -23.16
N THR A 555 14.86 -20.18 -23.47
CA THR A 555 15.48 -20.49 -24.76
C THR A 555 14.47 -20.40 -25.91
N ASP A 556 13.26 -20.92 -25.70
CA ASP A 556 12.17 -20.88 -26.68
C ASP A 556 11.77 -19.44 -26.99
N ASN A 557 11.64 -18.59 -25.96
CA ASN A 557 11.39 -17.15 -26.15
C ASN A 557 12.58 -16.42 -26.79
N ALA A 558 13.82 -16.81 -26.49
CA ALA A 558 15.02 -16.15 -27.02
C ALA A 558 15.26 -16.38 -28.51
N ASN A 559 14.61 -17.41 -29.09
CA ASN A 559 14.65 -17.74 -30.51
C ASN A 559 13.85 -16.76 -31.38
N SER A 560 13.00 -15.91 -30.79
CA SER A 560 12.33 -14.86 -31.54
C SER A 560 13.30 -13.74 -31.93
N ARG A 561 13.01 -13.08 -33.06
CA ARG A 561 13.83 -11.94 -33.55
C ARG A 561 13.74 -10.74 -32.60
N GLU A 562 12.59 -10.55 -31.96
CA GLU A 562 12.33 -9.58 -30.90
C GLU A 562 11.62 -10.26 -29.72
N ILE A 563 12.07 -9.95 -28.51
CA ILE A 563 11.45 -10.41 -27.27
C ILE A 563 10.65 -9.23 -26.73
N LEU A 564 9.33 -9.32 -26.73
CA LEU A 564 8.46 -8.27 -26.18
C LEU A 564 8.42 -8.40 -24.66
N ASN A 565 8.63 -7.29 -23.94
CA ASN A 565 8.68 -7.31 -22.46
C ASN A 565 7.37 -7.80 -21.82
N ASP A 566 6.22 -7.37 -22.34
CA ASP A 566 4.91 -7.79 -21.81
C ASP A 566 4.67 -9.29 -21.98
N VAL A 567 5.08 -9.84 -23.14
CA VAL A 567 4.99 -11.28 -23.42
C VAL A 567 5.92 -12.05 -22.50
N TRP A 568 7.16 -11.55 -22.32
CA TRP A 568 8.13 -12.13 -21.40
C TRP A 568 7.58 -12.18 -19.97
N ARG A 569 7.15 -11.05 -19.41
CA ARG A 569 6.64 -10.96 -18.03
C ARG A 569 5.40 -11.83 -17.83
N ARG A 570 4.43 -11.79 -18.75
CA ARG A 570 3.21 -12.63 -18.66
C ARG A 570 3.54 -14.12 -18.74
N SER A 571 4.55 -14.52 -19.53
CA SER A 571 4.91 -15.93 -19.71
C SER A 571 5.55 -16.58 -18.47
N PHE A 572 6.31 -15.81 -17.69
CA PHE A 572 7.00 -16.31 -16.50
C PHE A 572 6.25 -16.08 -15.20
N LEU A 573 5.27 -15.18 -15.17
CA LEU A 573 4.54 -14.84 -13.93
C LEU A 573 4.05 -16.09 -13.13
N PRO A 574 3.42 -17.10 -13.76
CA PRO A 574 3.01 -18.31 -13.02
C PRO A 574 4.19 -19.08 -12.43
N ASP A 575 5.33 -19.11 -13.14
CA ASP A 575 6.55 -19.77 -12.65
C ASP A 575 7.13 -18.99 -11.46
N LEU A 576 7.09 -17.65 -11.47
CA LEU A 576 7.63 -16.80 -10.39
C LEU A 576 6.91 -16.98 -9.05
N GLN A 577 5.61 -17.33 -9.05
CA GLN A 577 4.82 -17.55 -7.84
C GLN A 577 5.27 -18.82 -7.07
N VAL A 578 5.80 -19.80 -7.79
CA VAL A 578 6.14 -21.12 -7.24
C VAL A 578 7.65 -21.31 -7.11
N LEU A 579 8.45 -20.62 -7.92
CA LEU A 579 9.91 -20.70 -7.93
C LEU A 579 10.51 -20.16 -6.61
N PRO A 580 11.28 -20.99 -5.86
CA PRO A 580 12.09 -20.49 -4.75
C PRO A 580 13.09 -19.43 -5.21
N THR A 581 13.26 -18.37 -4.41
CA THR A 581 14.12 -17.23 -4.77
C THR A 581 15.58 -17.63 -4.94
N GLU A 582 16.05 -18.60 -4.18
CA GLU A 582 17.39 -19.15 -4.27
C GLU A 582 17.65 -19.79 -5.64
N LEU A 583 16.66 -20.53 -6.17
CA LEU A 583 16.76 -21.10 -7.52
C LEU A 583 16.72 -20.04 -8.60
N ALA A 584 15.88 -19.00 -8.44
CA ALA A 584 15.90 -17.85 -9.35
C ALA A 584 17.29 -17.21 -9.37
N MET A 585 17.88 -16.93 -8.21
CA MET A 585 19.23 -16.36 -8.10
C MET A 585 20.29 -17.22 -8.78
N ILE A 586 20.30 -18.54 -8.52
CA ILE A 586 21.25 -19.47 -9.18
C ILE A 586 21.15 -19.34 -10.70
N LEU A 587 19.94 -19.28 -11.25
CA LEU A 587 19.74 -19.10 -12.68
C LEU A 587 20.26 -17.74 -13.16
N GLY A 588 19.96 -16.67 -12.43
CA GLY A 588 20.48 -15.32 -12.70
C GLY A 588 22.01 -15.27 -12.76
N ASP A 589 22.67 -15.84 -11.75
CA ASP A 589 24.13 -15.90 -11.63
C ASP A 589 24.75 -16.64 -12.83
N MET A 590 24.13 -17.74 -13.29
CA MET A 590 24.59 -18.42 -14.51
C MET A 590 24.56 -17.50 -15.73
N PHE A 591 23.49 -16.72 -15.91
CA PHE A 591 23.39 -15.78 -17.03
C PHE A 591 24.41 -14.63 -16.90
N ASP A 592 24.66 -14.16 -15.69
CA ASP A 592 25.59 -13.08 -15.41
C ASP A 592 27.03 -13.45 -15.71
N ASP A 593 27.48 -14.61 -15.22
CA ASP A 593 28.84 -15.11 -15.40
C ASP A 593 29.22 -15.18 -16.89
N TYR A 594 28.27 -15.54 -17.76
CA TYR A 594 28.52 -15.67 -19.20
C TYR A 594 28.22 -14.40 -20.02
N SER A 595 27.48 -13.43 -19.48
CA SER A 595 27.09 -12.21 -20.20
C SER A 595 27.91 -10.99 -19.82
N ARG A 596 28.44 -10.91 -18.59
CA ARG A 596 29.11 -9.74 -18.01
C ARG A 596 30.17 -9.13 -18.93
N ALA A 597 31.17 -9.93 -19.33
CA ALA A 597 32.27 -9.43 -20.18
C ALA A 597 31.78 -8.93 -21.55
N ILE A 598 30.69 -9.51 -22.08
CA ILE A 598 30.10 -9.12 -23.35
C ILE A 598 29.36 -7.77 -23.20
N LEU A 599 28.61 -7.59 -22.12
CA LEU A 599 27.90 -6.35 -21.82
C LEU A 599 28.87 -5.20 -21.53
N ILE A 600 29.87 -5.40 -20.67
CA ILE A 600 30.88 -4.37 -20.35
C ILE A 600 31.59 -3.92 -21.63
N LYS A 601 32.00 -4.86 -22.49
CA LYS A 601 32.68 -4.50 -23.76
C LYS A 601 31.79 -3.64 -24.66
N ARG A 602 30.47 -3.84 -24.63
CA ARG A 602 29.50 -3.08 -25.41
C ARG A 602 29.28 -1.67 -24.84
N LEU A 603 29.11 -1.58 -23.52
CA LEU A 603 28.79 -0.34 -22.80
C LEU A 603 30.04 0.46 -22.39
N LYS A 604 31.24 -0.02 -22.75
CA LYS A 604 32.52 0.52 -22.32
C LYS A 604 32.65 2.04 -22.47
N PRO A 605 32.24 2.68 -23.59
CA PRO A 605 32.35 4.14 -23.72
C PRO A 605 31.51 4.90 -22.71
N GLU A 606 30.26 4.47 -22.50
CA GLU A 606 29.30 5.12 -21.60
C GLU A 606 29.65 4.87 -20.13
N CYS A 607 30.12 3.66 -19.82
CA CYS A 607 30.66 3.30 -18.52
C CYS A 607 31.90 4.14 -18.17
N GLN A 608 32.83 4.32 -19.11
CA GLN A 608 34.03 5.16 -18.89
C GLN A 608 33.67 6.62 -18.58
N GLU A 609 32.68 7.18 -19.28
CA GLU A 609 32.22 8.54 -19.02
C GLU A 609 31.54 8.65 -17.65
N PHE A 610 30.70 7.67 -17.28
CA PHE A 610 30.08 7.60 -15.96
C PHE A 610 31.12 7.55 -14.83
N LEU A 611 32.11 6.65 -14.95
CA LEU A 611 33.20 6.51 -13.98
C LEU A 611 34.01 7.79 -13.83
N LYS A 612 34.25 8.50 -14.95
CA LYS A 612 34.97 9.77 -14.95
C LYS A 612 34.21 10.84 -14.16
N GLN A 613 32.90 10.96 -14.39
CA GLN A 613 32.06 12.00 -13.78
C GLN A 613 31.75 11.74 -12.30
N ASN A 614 31.45 10.49 -11.92
CA ASN A 614 30.90 10.17 -10.59
C ASN A 614 31.95 9.65 -9.61
N LEU A 615 33.11 9.21 -10.08
CA LEU A 615 34.11 8.55 -9.24
C LEU A 615 35.48 9.18 -9.36
N HIS A 616 36.08 9.19 -10.56
CA HIS A 616 37.47 9.60 -10.71
C HIS A 616 37.72 11.07 -10.35
N ALA A 617 36.72 11.93 -10.53
CA ALA A 617 36.79 13.33 -10.11
C ALA A 617 36.75 13.52 -8.58
N LEU A 618 36.19 12.57 -7.83
CA LEU A 618 35.94 12.67 -6.39
C LEU A 618 36.91 11.84 -5.53
N LEU A 619 37.69 10.93 -6.15
CA LEU A 619 38.65 10.08 -5.44
C LEU A 619 40.04 10.71 -5.32
N ARG A 620 40.61 10.66 -4.12
CA ARG A 620 42.02 10.94 -3.83
C ARG A 620 42.84 9.66 -4.02
N LYS A 621 43.25 9.39 -5.26
CA LYS A 621 43.94 8.13 -5.64
C LYS A 621 45.18 7.82 -4.80
N ASP A 622 45.89 8.85 -4.36
CA ASP A 622 47.12 8.73 -3.56
C ASP A 622 46.90 8.19 -2.14
N PHE A 623 45.63 8.07 -1.71
CA PHE A 623 45.24 7.59 -0.38
C PHE A 623 44.37 6.32 -0.43
N LEU A 624 44.32 5.64 -1.58
CA LEU A 624 43.65 4.34 -1.73
C LEU A 624 44.66 3.20 -1.60
N SER A 625 44.28 2.13 -0.90
CA SER A 625 45.05 0.88 -0.88
C SER A 625 45.01 0.17 -2.24
N GLU A 626 46.05 -0.61 -2.55
CA GLU A 626 46.13 -1.37 -3.81
C GLU A 626 44.98 -2.36 -4.01
N GLU A 627 44.49 -2.96 -2.91
CA GLU A 627 43.35 -3.88 -2.94
C GLU A 627 42.07 -3.16 -3.42
N VAL A 628 41.84 -1.94 -2.92
CA VAL A 628 40.71 -1.11 -3.37
C VAL A 628 40.91 -0.69 -4.82
N ILE A 629 42.13 -0.34 -5.23
CA ILE A 629 42.42 0.07 -6.60
C ILE A 629 42.11 -1.06 -7.59
N ARG A 630 42.51 -2.29 -7.28
CA ARG A 630 42.25 -3.46 -8.14
C ARG A 630 40.76 -3.81 -8.22
N ASN A 631 40.08 -3.81 -7.09
CA ASN A 631 38.67 -4.22 -7.01
C ASN A 631 37.71 -3.09 -7.42
N HIS A 632 38.12 -1.81 -7.41
CA HIS A 632 37.22 -0.68 -7.71
C HIS A 632 36.62 -0.79 -9.10
N LYS A 633 37.41 -1.26 -10.07
CA LYS A 633 37.04 -1.15 -11.48
C LYS A 633 35.92 -2.12 -11.80
N GLU A 634 36.08 -3.36 -11.37
CA GLU A 634 35.10 -4.42 -11.56
C GLU A 634 33.81 -4.09 -10.81
N LEU A 635 33.89 -3.67 -9.54
CA LEU A 635 32.72 -3.32 -8.73
C LEU A 635 31.89 -2.19 -9.34
N LEU A 636 32.53 -1.17 -9.92
CA LEU A 636 31.82 -0.04 -10.50
C LEU A 636 31.33 -0.28 -11.92
N GLU A 637 32.02 -1.12 -12.69
CA GLU A 637 31.48 -1.64 -13.95
C GLU A 637 30.20 -2.45 -13.67
N ASP A 638 30.18 -3.24 -12.59
CA ASP A 638 29.00 -4.00 -12.16
C ASP A 638 27.88 -3.09 -11.63
N ALA A 639 28.20 -2.07 -10.85
CA ALA A 639 27.23 -1.06 -10.44
C ALA A 639 26.63 -0.33 -11.67
N TYR A 640 27.46 0.09 -12.62
CA TYR A 640 26.99 0.74 -13.85
C TYR A 640 26.09 -0.18 -14.69
N LEU A 641 26.45 -1.45 -14.83
CA LEU A 641 25.62 -2.44 -15.51
C LEU A 641 24.23 -2.56 -14.87
N ARG A 642 24.15 -2.61 -13.53
CA ARG A 642 22.87 -2.65 -12.81
C ARG A 642 22.03 -1.40 -13.09
N LEU A 643 22.64 -0.22 -13.11
CA LEU A 643 21.92 1.02 -13.41
C LEU A 643 21.38 1.09 -14.83
N ASP A 644 22.16 0.64 -15.81
CA ASP A 644 21.72 0.62 -17.20
C ASP A 644 20.58 -0.40 -17.40
N GLN A 645 20.64 -1.53 -16.70
CA GLN A 645 19.55 -2.52 -16.63
C GLN A 645 18.28 -1.92 -16.02
N GLU A 646 18.39 -1.25 -14.87
CA GLU A 646 17.26 -0.57 -14.22
C GLU A 646 16.66 0.50 -15.13
N LYS A 647 17.49 1.37 -15.72
CA LYS A 647 17.06 2.42 -16.66
C LYS A 647 16.35 1.85 -17.89
N SER A 648 16.82 0.71 -18.39
CA SER A 648 16.20 0.02 -19.52
C SER A 648 14.83 -0.55 -19.13
N THR A 649 14.71 -1.09 -17.91
CA THR A 649 13.44 -1.61 -17.37
C THR A 649 12.42 -0.49 -17.16
N LEU A 650 12.85 0.69 -16.70
CA LEU A 650 11.99 1.87 -16.50
C LEU A 650 11.47 2.48 -17.81
N LYS A 651 12.28 2.44 -18.86
CA LYS A 651 11.84 2.85 -20.20
C LYS A 651 10.76 1.91 -20.75
N LEU A 652 10.80 0.64 -20.37
CA LEU A 652 9.83 -0.37 -20.78
C LEU A 652 8.53 -0.28 -19.97
N SER A 653 8.56 0.26 -18.74
CA SER A 653 7.37 0.46 -17.89
C SER A 653 6.64 1.80 -18.11
N ASN A 654 6.86 2.49 -19.24
CA ASN A 654 6.27 3.80 -19.58
C ASN A 654 6.42 4.87 -18.48
N GLY A 655 7.56 4.90 -17.78
CA GLY A 655 7.80 5.90 -16.74
C GLY A 655 6.95 5.73 -15.48
N SER A 656 6.22 4.62 -15.34
CA SER A 656 5.60 4.25 -14.06
C SER A 656 6.71 3.92 -13.07
N THR A 657 7.08 4.88 -12.24
CA THR A 657 7.93 4.72 -11.04
C THR A 657 7.18 3.97 -9.94
N ARG A 658 6.37 2.97 -10.30
CA ARG A 658 5.67 2.15 -9.34
C ARG A 658 6.66 1.22 -8.70
N PHE A 659 6.80 1.41 -7.40
CA PHE A 659 7.90 0.83 -6.67
C PHE A 659 7.75 -0.69 -6.61
N GLY A 660 8.35 -1.46 -7.53
CA GLY A 660 8.31 -2.94 -7.48
C GLY A 660 6.91 -3.59 -7.58
N LEU A 661 5.86 -2.78 -7.71
CA LEU A 661 4.50 -3.25 -7.90
C LEU A 661 4.40 -3.87 -9.28
N LEU A 662 3.82 -5.06 -9.35
CA LEU A 662 3.32 -5.62 -10.59
C LEU A 662 2.37 -4.60 -11.24
N SER A 663 2.87 -3.87 -12.25
CA SER A 663 1.99 -3.24 -13.22
C SER A 663 1.40 -4.38 -14.05
N PHE A 664 0.11 -4.67 -13.84
CA PHE A 664 -0.65 -5.48 -14.77
C PHE A 664 -1.55 -4.62 -15.63
#